data_AF-A0A373LJH9-F1
#
_entry.id   AF-A0A373LJH9-F1
#
_cell.length_a   1.000
_cell.length_b   1.000
_cell.length_c   1.000
_cell.angle_alpha   90.00
_cell.angle_beta   90.00
_cell.angle_gamma   90.00
#
_symmetry.space_group_name_H-M   'P 1'
#
loop_
_entity.id
_entity.type
_entity.pdbx_description
1 polymer ?
#
loop_
_entity_poly.entity_id
_entity_poly.type
_entity_poly.pdbx_seq_one_letter_code
_entity_poly.pdbx_strand_id
1 'polypeptide(L)'
;MNNFFEHKILVKYADGCLEKRKDWNWFSNEIIRAFDLDDIGSWHDFINYNHLRNLYSYFIRIVSIEGFIIEDNNPIIHDNIMLAQFYQGQIDVEHCKESLTTKYGQIMLLIVWITRLENADNASEYIYNINLMTQHNYYELIDMTSILLEKDNLLKYFDDIKIEGIEELKQCFIDNAEQIFYPVHDKFIENHKNQLVSVNSFSYQHINKDSDWTWEESYLIEMLMTSIGDRTLNPMFQGGGRKTPNPELWTEYILNKMTEYFSDSVADFVIETVRYILYGVTPSDRTVLTHCKLYSDAFDTLLDNNKTDVSSYTVLSYLFQDKKIGHLSRKTDYIDFIVKIQSVNNIKVVKQYLEDKIPISKEQKKQVNQYYDNLYKEIDSVTNVNEFIRYLQNKDSVKKIDLQYLSKVVEAFNLYTENKEDRMIPTLFYEFMIFLMEINSKGLNIDKKIIHQFMIQVQQLWENEYYTAVVGQLHTFSNTTEVSKIEIEESCKSLIENPLVFAYSSPIAKEKEIIKIMQNTAENPFTYMCSHMEIHKVFPIEEIPINYHRHEIDNLLKQLVENIKSEKAYKFLNNMETDAHIRAIHTRQKLYAEMLAATLMQEEKMYNRIAEKSEYTLIMYDENLKLAHITQLFPILEKVIRKLAITIGYVPFKENKSEFMKYKDSSSILREIISDIFSVSKSFENVPDLFMAYNFMYNGNSLNIRNECIHGRNYLSGRSLRFGFRITMIIINMLYQRLEIIEANEKEVYENVETD
;
A
#
# COMPACT_ATOMS: atom_id res chain seq x y z
N MET A 1 27.38 9.51 15.17
CA MET A 1 26.92 9.29 13.79
C MET A 1 25.56 8.59 13.85
N ASN A 2 24.73 8.74 12.82
CA ASN A 2 23.37 8.19 12.83
C ASN A 2 23.31 6.73 12.37
N ASN A 3 24.35 6.24 11.65
CA ASN A 3 24.49 4.86 11.18
C ASN A 3 23.31 4.35 10.32
N PHE A 4 22.68 5.26 9.56
CA PHE A 4 21.64 4.95 8.58
C PHE A 4 21.68 5.94 7.40
N PHE A 5 21.09 5.57 6.27
CA PHE A 5 20.90 6.46 5.12
C PHE A 5 19.48 7.03 5.08
N GLU A 6 19.35 8.31 4.74
CA GLU A 6 18.06 8.91 4.42
C GLU A 6 17.49 8.34 3.10
N HIS A 7 16.16 8.36 2.96
CA HIS A 7 15.44 7.81 1.80
C HIS A 7 16.00 8.30 0.46
N LYS A 8 16.32 9.59 0.34
CA LYS A 8 16.87 10.18 -0.89
C LYS A 8 18.19 9.54 -1.32
N ILE A 9 19.05 9.17 -0.36
CA ILE A 9 20.33 8.50 -0.63
C ILE A 9 20.08 7.06 -1.08
N LEU A 10 19.15 6.34 -0.42
CA LEU A 10 18.75 4.99 -0.81
C LEU A 10 18.15 4.94 -2.23
N VAL A 11 17.32 5.93 -2.59
CA VAL A 11 16.77 6.06 -3.94
C VAL A 11 17.88 6.30 -4.97
N LYS A 12 18.82 7.22 -4.68
CA LYS A 12 19.96 7.50 -5.57
C LYS A 12 20.84 6.26 -5.75
N TYR A 13 21.04 5.48 -4.69
CA TYR A 13 21.76 4.21 -4.73
C TYR A 13 21.03 3.19 -5.62
N ALA A 14 19.75 2.96 -5.38
CA ALA A 14 18.97 1.99 -6.15
C ALA A 14 18.88 2.36 -7.65
N ASP A 15 18.60 3.63 -7.95
CA ASP A 15 18.60 4.15 -9.33
C ASP A 15 20.00 3.99 -9.98
N GLY A 16 21.08 4.27 -9.24
CA GLY A 16 22.44 4.08 -9.71
C GLY A 16 22.77 2.62 -10.07
N CYS A 17 22.27 1.67 -9.27
CA CYS A 17 22.44 0.23 -9.54
C CYS A 17 21.67 -0.20 -10.79
N LEU A 18 20.41 0.23 -10.92
CA LEU A 18 19.56 -0.11 -12.07
C LEU A 18 20.09 0.51 -13.37
N GLU A 19 20.61 1.73 -13.31
CA GLU A 19 21.24 2.43 -14.44
C GLU A 19 22.67 1.94 -14.73
N LYS A 20 23.22 1.02 -13.93
CA LYS A 20 24.60 0.52 -14.02
C LYS A 20 25.64 1.66 -14.06
N ARG A 21 25.46 2.67 -13.20
CA ARG A 21 26.42 3.78 -13.08
C ARG A 21 27.79 3.23 -12.67
N LYS A 22 28.86 3.81 -13.24
CA LYS A 22 30.23 3.39 -12.94
C LYS A 22 30.82 4.12 -11.74
N ASP A 23 30.60 5.42 -11.64
CA ASP A 23 31.15 6.24 -10.54
C ASP A 23 30.31 6.12 -9.27
N TRP A 24 30.92 5.56 -8.23
CA TRP A 24 30.33 5.36 -6.90
C TRP A 24 31.07 6.11 -5.78
N ASN A 25 32.03 7.00 -6.12
CA ASN A 25 32.73 7.84 -5.15
C ASN A 25 31.77 8.68 -4.30
N TRP A 26 30.66 9.11 -4.89
CA TRP A 26 29.63 9.84 -4.14
C TRP A 26 29.05 8.99 -3.00
N PHE A 27 28.93 7.67 -3.16
CA PHE A 27 28.33 6.79 -2.15
C PHE A 27 29.34 6.48 -1.03
N SER A 28 30.62 6.30 -1.35
CA SER A 28 31.67 6.14 -0.33
C SER A 28 31.78 7.37 0.58
N ASN A 29 31.73 8.57 0.00
CA ASN A 29 31.68 9.82 0.75
C ASN A 29 30.45 9.92 1.68
N GLU A 30 29.29 9.44 1.22
CA GLU A 30 28.08 9.40 2.05
C GLU A 30 28.19 8.38 3.19
N ILE A 31 28.84 7.23 2.98
CA ILE A 31 29.14 6.26 4.04
C ILE A 31 30.01 6.92 5.12
N ILE A 32 31.13 7.53 4.74
CA ILE A 32 32.05 8.22 5.67
C ILE A 32 31.34 9.30 6.47
N ARG A 33 30.41 10.02 5.85
CA ARG A 33 29.62 11.07 6.52
C ARG A 33 28.63 10.51 7.53
N ALA A 34 27.98 9.38 7.22
CA ALA A 34 26.82 8.89 7.95
C ALA A 34 27.11 7.76 8.97
N PHE A 35 28.21 7.03 8.78
CA PHE A 35 28.53 5.81 9.53
C PHE A 35 29.80 5.96 10.36
N ASP A 36 29.76 5.35 11.54
CA ASP A 36 30.95 5.03 12.32
C ASP A 36 31.69 3.86 11.67
N LEU A 37 32.95 4.09 11.31
CA LEU A 37 33.81 3.17 10.56
C LEU A 37 35.03 2.73 11.39
N ASP A 38 34.94 2.81 12.72
CA ASP A 38 35.95 2.26 13.60
C ASP A 38 36.03 0.74 13.45
N ASP A 39 37.26 0.20 13.47
CA ASP A 39 37.49 -1.25 13.43
C ASP A 39 37.09 -1.91 14.76
N ILE A 40 36.84 -3.21 14.72
CA ILE A 40 36.36 -3.99 15.86
C ILE A 40 37.51 -4.47 16.77
N GLY A 41 37.26 -4.58 18.08
CA GLY A 41 38.22 -5.10 19.06
C GLY A 41 38.03 -6.58 19.40
N SER A 42 36.78 -7.05 19.38
CA SER A 42 36.33 -8.38 19.79
C SER A 42 35.22 -8.93 18.88
N TRP A 43 34.93 -10.23 18.97
CA TRP A 43 33.71 -10.82 18.39
C TRP A 43 32.44 -10.16 18.93
N HIS A 44 32.43 -9.80 20.21
CA HIS A 44 31.30 -9.09 20.82
C HIS A 44 31.06 -7.72 20.14
N ASP A 45 32.13 -6.97 19.85
CA ASP A 45 32.04 -5.72 19.08
C ASP A 45 31.49 -5.97 17.68
N PHE A 46 31.97 -7.04 17.02
CA PHE A 46 31.48 -7.42 15.69
C PHE A 46 29.97 -7.66 15.70
N ILE A 47 29.44 -8.39 16.67
CA ILE A 47 28.00 -8.64 16.83
C ILE A 47 27.24 -7.35 17.11
N ASN A 48 27.76 -6.46 17.96
CA ASN A 48 27.10 -5.20 18.29
C ASN A 48 27.13 -4.19 17.14
N TYR A 49 28.14 -4.21 16.27
CA TYR A 49 28.35 -3.24 15.19
C TYR A 49 27.60 -3.67 13.92
N ASN A 50 26.29 -3.87 14.05
CA ASN A 50 25.39 -4.26 12.94
C ASN A 50 25.48 -3.30 11.74
N HIS A 51 25.79 -2.03 11.98
CA HIS A 51 25.88 -1.02 10.93
C HIS A 51 27.00 -1.31 9.92
N LEU A 52 28.14 -1.85 10.35
CA LEU A 52 29.23 -2.25 9.46
C LEU A 52 28.82 -3.41 8.56
N ARG A 53 28.19 -4.45 9.14
CA ARG A 53 27.70 -5.61 8.37
C ARG A 53 26.62 -5.24 7.35
N ASN A 54 25.83 -4.21 7.65
CA ASN A 54 24.83 -3.70 6.71
C ASN A 54 25.47 -3.03 5.48
N LEU A 55 26.65 -2.42 5.62
CA LEU A 55 27.36 -1.77 4.50
C LEU A 55 27.74 -2.78 3.41
N TYR A 56 28.17 -3.98 3.79
CA TYR A 56 28.56 -5.05 2.88
C TYR A 56 27.52 -5.32 1.78
N SER A 57 26.24 -5.36 2.16
CA SER A 57 25.14 -5.62 1.22
C SER A 57 25.05 -4.60 0.07
N TYR A 58 25.44 -3.34 0.31
CA TYR A 58 25.43 -2.31 -0.72
C TYR A 58 26.54 -2.54 -1.75
N PHE A 59 27.72 -2.96 -1.30
CA PHE A 59 28.89 -3.20 -2.15
C PHE A 59 28.74 -4.43 -3.04
N ILE A 60 28.04 -5.49 -2.58
CA ILE A 60 27.72 -6.67 -3.43
C ILE A 60 27.06 -6.26 -4.74
N ARG A 61 26.10 -5.30 -4.69
CA ARG A 61 25.42 -4.81 -5.90
C ARG A 61 26.31 -3.86 -6.72
N ILE A 62 27.08 -2.98 -6.08
CA ILE A 62 27.97 -2.05 -6.80
C ILE A 62 29.02 -2.83 -7.59
N VAL A 63 29.68 -3.80 -6.95
CA VAL A 63 30.73 -4.63 -7.55
C VAL A 63 30.22 -5.48 -8.71
N SER A 64 28.92 -5.80 -8.73
CA SER A 64 28.28 -6.50 -9.86
C SER A 64 28.22 -5.65 -11.15
N ILE A 65 28.48 -4.34 -11.07
CA ILE A 65 28.48 -3.41 -12.20
C ILE A 65 29.87 -3.40 -12.84
N GLU A 66 29.93 -3.78 -14.12
CA GLU A 66 31.18 -3.82 -14.86
C GLU A 66 31.87 -2.45 -14.94
N GLY A 67 33.13 -2.40 -14.47
CA GLY A 67 33.95 -1.18 -14.47
C GLY A 67 33.48 -0.12 -13.48
N PHE A 68 32.90 -0.53 -12.34
CA PHE A 68 32.64 0.37 -11.22
C PHE A 68 33.95 1.05 -10.74
N ILE A 69 33.83 2.27 -10.22
CA ILE A 69 34.95 3.10 -9.76
C ILE A 69 34.62 3.59 -8.35
N ILE A 70 35.47 3.21 -7.40
CA ILE A 70 35.54 3.78 -6.04
C ILE A 70 37.02 4.01 -5.73
N GLU A 71 37.40 5.26 -5.58
CA GLU A 71 38.74 5.73 -5.23
C GLU A 71 38.72 6.21 -3.77
N ASP A 72 38.56 5.28 -2.85
CA ASP A 72 38.49 5.54 -1.41
C ASP A 72 39.59 4.77 -0.69
N ASN A 73 40.26 5.43 0.26
CA ASN A 73 41.34 4.86 1.05
C ASN A 73 40.88 4.41 2.44
N ASN A 74 39.58 4.52 2.77
CA ASN A 74 39.05 4.06 4.03
C ASN A 74 39.14 2.52 4.13
N PRO A 75 39.83 1.97 5.15
CA PRO A 75 40.05 0.53 5.29
C PRO A 75 38.77 -0.32 5.31
N ILE A 76 37.72 0.13 6.00
CA ILE A 76 36.45 -0.60 6.08
C ILE A 76 35.73 -0.64 4.72
N ILE A 77 35.73 0.48 3.99
CA ILE A 77 35.16 0.52 2.63
C ILE A 77 35.95 -0.39 1.69
N HIS A 78 37.29 -0.31 1.73
CA HIS A 78 38.16 -1.18 0.93
C HIS A 78 37.88 -2.65 1.20
N ASP A 79 37.86 -3.05 2.47
CA ASP A 79 37.60 -4.44 2.87
C ASP A 79 36.22 -4.91 2.38
N ASN A 80 35.16 -4.09 2.49
CA ASN A 80 33.83 -4.44 1.96
C ASN A 80 33.82 -4.62 0.43
N ILE A 81 34.63 -3.87 -0.32
CA ILE A 81 34.77 -4.04 -1.78
C ILE A 81 35.45 -5.38 -2.07
N MET A 82 36.57 -5.69 -1.40
CA MET A 82 37.28 -6.97 -1.56
C MET A 82 36.37 -8.16 -1.23
N LEU A 83 35.64 -8.09 -0.12
CA LEU A 83 34.68 -9.12 0.28
C LEU A 83 33.57 -9.32 -0.77
N ALA A 84 33.04 -8.22 -1.33
CA ALA A 84 32.01 -8.27 -2.36
C ALA A 84 32.54 -8.86 -3.68
N GLN A 85 33.78 -8.53 -4.08
CA GLN A 85 34.44 -9.13 -5.25
C GLN A 85 34.66 -10.63 -5.07
N PHE A 86 35.09 -11.03 -3.87
CA PHE A 86 35.23 -12.44 -3.53
C PHE A 86 33.87 -13.15 -3.58
N TYR A 87 32.82 -12.60 -2.97
CA TYR A 87 31.47 -13.16 -3.00
C TYR A 87 30.96 -13.38 -4.43
N GLN A 88 31.19 -12.41 -5.33
CA GLN A 88 30.83 -12.48 -6.74
C GLN A 88 31.75 -13.39 -7.59
N GLY A 89 32.78 -13.99 -7.00
CA GLY A 89 33.74 -14.84 -7.70
C GLY A 89 34.70 -14.10 -8.64
N GLN A 90 34.85 -12.78 -8.48
CA GLN A 90 35.76 -11.95 -9.29
C GLN A 90 37.23 -12.09 -8.86
N ILE A 91 37.45 -12.43 -7.59
CA ILE A 91 38.78 -12.70 -7.01
C ILE A 91 38.72 -14.00 -6.21
N ASP A 92 39.87 -14.64 -6.04
CA ASP A 92 40.00 -15.83 -5.17
C ASP A 92 40.19 -15.44 -3.69
N VAL A 93 40.17 -16.45 -2.82
CA VAL A 93 40.25 -16.26 -1.37
C VAL A 93 41.62 -15.76 -0.93
N GLU A 94 42.71 -16.18 -1.57
CA GLU A 94 44.07 -15.77 -1.19
C GLU A 94 44.29 -14.30 -1.53
N HIS A 95 43.87 -13.85 -2.71
CA HIS A 95 43.92 -12.44 -3.09
C HIS A 95 43.06 -11.56 -2.18
N CYS A 96 41.86 -12.03 -1.83
CA CYS A 96 41.02 -11.32 -0.87
C CYS A 96 41.72 -11.21 0.48
N LYS A 97 42.21 -12.33 1.03
CA LYS A 97 42.93 -12.40 2.30
C LYS A 97 44.13 -11.47 2.36
N GLU A 98 44.96 -11.41 1.32
CA GLU A 98 46.13 -10.53 1.24
C GLU A 98 45.78 -9.04 1.18
N SER A 99 44.58 -8.72 0.70
CA SER A 99 44.12 -7.33 0.50
C SER A 99 43.41 -6.75 1.72
N LEU A 100 42.90 -7.57 2.63
CA LEU A 100 42.16 -7.12 3.82
C LEU A 100 43.09 -6.48 4.85
N THR A 101 42.64 -5.34 5.39
CA THR A 101 43.46 -4.51 6.28
C THR A 101 42.92 -4.38 7.70
N THR A 102 41.64 -4.73 7.92
CA THR A 102 40.95 -4.57 9.21
C THR A 102 40.59 -5.91 9.84
N LYS A 103 40.38 -5.93 11.17
CA LYS A 103 39.87 -7.11 11.88
C LYS A 103 38.43 -7.43 11.47
N TYR A 104 37.61 -6.39 11.24
CA TYR A 104 36.28 -6.54 10.66
C TYR A 104 36.33 -7.32 9.35
N GLY A 105 37.20 -6.91 8.43
CA GLY A 105 37.37 -7.55 7.13
C GLY A 105 37.76 -9.01 7.24
N GLN A 106 38.69 -9.34 8.14
CA GLN A 106 39.14 -10.71 8.39
C GLN A 106 38.00 -11.63 8.87
N ILE A 107 37.22 -11.19 9.87
CA ILE A 107 36.06 -11.98 10.35
C ILE A 107 35.00 -12.09 9.27
N MET A 108 34.71 -11.00 8.56
CA MET A 108 33.74 -11.03 7.46
C MET A 108 34.18 -11.97 6.34
N LEU A 109 35.48 -12.06 6.02
CA LEU A 109 35.95 -13.01 5.00
C LEU A 109 35.68 -14.43 5.43
N LEU A 110 35.96 -14.78 6.69
CA LEU A 110 35.66 -16.10 7.22
C LEU A 110 34.15 -16.43 7.08
N ILE A 111 33.29 -15.49 7.49
CA ILE A 111 31.83 -15.64 7.38
C ILE A 111 31.41 -15.81 5.91
N VAL A 112 31.86 -14.91 5.02
CA VAL A 112 31.49 -14.91 3.61
C VAL A 112 32.01 -16.16 2.91
N TRP A 113 33.21 -16.64 3.25
CA TRP A 113 33.79 -17.87 2.71
C TRP A 113 32.94 -19.08 3.08
N ILE A 114 32.63 -19.25 4.38
CA ILE A 114 31.74 -20.32 4.84
C ILE A 114 30.37 -20.21 4.15
N THR A 115 29.81 -19.01 4.07
CA THR A 115 28.50 -18.78 3.43
C THR A 115 28.49 -19.18 1.96
N ARG A 116 29.56 -18.89 1.21
CA ARG A 116 29.67 -19.29 -0.20
C ARG A 116 29.70 -20.80 -0.36
N LEU A 117 30.42 -21.50 0.53
CA LEU A 117 30.49 -22.96 0.53
C LEU A 117 29.11 -23.55 0.91
N GLU A 118 28.43 -22.99 1.90
CA GLU A 118 27.06 -23.39 2.28
C GLU A 118 26.08 -23.22 1.09
N ASN A 119 26.09 -22.04 0.45
CA ASN A 119 25.22 -21.76 -0.70
C ASN A 119 25.47 -22.71 -1.88
N ALA A 120 26.70 -23.19 -2.06
CA ALA A 120 27.04 -24.12 -3.14
C ALA A 120 26.30 -25.47 -3.00
N ASP A 121 26.04 -25.90 -1.77
CA ASP A 121 25.44 -27.21 -1.49
C ASP A 121 23.93 -27.13 -1.17
N ASN A 122 23.42 -25.98 -0.69
CA ASN A 122 22.10 -25.90 -0.04
C ASN A 122 21.00 -25.15 -0.80
N ALA A 123 21.25 -24.73 -2.05
CA ALA A 123 20.33 -23.89 -2.82
C ALA A 123 19.87 -22.61 -2.07
N SER A 124 20.69 -22.13 -1.14
CA SER A 124 20.49 -20.89 -0.41
C SER A 124 21.15 -19.69 -1.10
N GLU A 125 20.66 -18.48 -0.81
CA GLU A 125 21.17 -17.22 -1.39
C GLU A 125 21.63 -16.25 -0.30
N TYR A 126 22.22 -16.76 0.78
CA TYR A 126 22.68 -15.92 1.88
C TYR A 126 23.85 -15.05 1.43
N ILE A 127 23.77 -13.75 1.69
CA ILE A 127 24.93 -12.85 1.49
C ILE A 127 26.01 -13.07 2.56
N TYR A 128 25.58 -13.43 3.78
CA TYR A 128 26.40 -13.89 4.89
C TYR A 128 25.52 -14.73 5.83
N ASN A 129 26.08 -15.76 6.45
CA ASN A 129 25.45 -16.59 7.47
C ASN A 129 26.49 -16.92 8.55
N ILE A 130 26.17 -16.65 9.81
CA ILE A 130 27.07 -16.90 10.95
C ILE A 130 26.73 -18.19 11.71
N ASN A 131 25.56 -18.79 11.45
CA ASN A 131 24.96 -19.80 12.32
C ASN A 131 25.85 -21.03 12.50
N LEU A 132 26.57 -21.47 11.46
CA LEU A 132 27.48 -22.62 11.57
C LEU A 132 28.59 -22.44 12.62
N MET A 133 28.97 -21.20 12.91
CA MET A 133 30.00 -20.88 13.90
C MET A 133 29.43 -20.47 15.26
N THR A 134 28.11 -20.33 15.37
CA THR A 134 27.45 -19.78 16.57
C THR A 134 26.29 -20.63 17.06
N GLN A 135 26.01 -21.76 16.42
CA GLN A 135 24.94 -22.68 16.80
C GLN A 135 25.46 -24.12 16.71
N HIS A 136 25.31 -24.86 17.80
CA HIS A 136 25.58 -26.29 17.79
C HIS A 136 24.48 -27.06 17.03
N ASN A 137 24.81 -28.28 16.59
CA ASN A 137 23.96 -29.14 15.76
C ASN A 137 23.57 -28.58 14.36
N TYR A 138 24.07 -27.41 13.95
CA TYR A 138 23.69 -26.76 12.69
C TYR A 138 23.99 -27.62 11.44
N TYR A 139 24.95 -28.56 11.55
CA TYR A 139 25.21 -29.57 10.52
C TYR A 139 23.97 -30.41 10.14
N GLU A 140 22.93 -30.42 10.97
CA GLU A 140 21.67 -31.11 10.71
C GLU A 140 20.73 -30.38 9.75
N LEU A 141 20.94 -29.07 9.55
CA LEU A 141 20.11 -28.21 8.72
C LEU A 141 20.64 -28.05 7.29
N ILE A 142 21.92 -28.32 7.07
CA ILE A 142 22.61 -28.04 5.82
C ILE A 142 23.47 -29.23 5.35
N ASP A 143 23.62 -29.36 4.04
CA ASP A 143 24.68 -30.13 3.40
C ASP A 143 26.01 -29.39 3.59
N MET A 144 27.01 -30.13 4.08
CA MET A 144 28.32 -29.63 4.50
C MET A 144 29.44 -30.06 3.54
N THR A 145 29.11 -30.67 2.39
CA THR A 145 30.08 -31.32 1.49
C THR A 145 31.26 -30.41 1.11
N SER A 146 30.98 -29.21 0.60
CA SER A 146 31.98 -28.23 0.17
C SER A 146 32.74 -27.63 1.37
N ILE A 147 32.07 -27.46 2.51
CA ILE A 147 32.69 -26.95 3.75
C ILE A 147 33.72 -27.96 4.29
N LEU A 148 33.38 -29.25 4.29
CA LEU A 148 34.26 -30.30 4.78
C LEU A 148 35.49 -30.50 3.88
N LEU A 149 35.36 -30.28 2.57
CA LEU A 149 36.50 -30.29 1.64
C LEU A 149 37.52 -29.19 1.93
N GLU A 150 37.05 -28.01 2.38
CA GLU A 150 37.88 -26.85 2.70
C GLU A 150 38.20 -26.71 4.21
N LYS A 151 37.82 -27.70 5.04
CA LYS A 151 37.94 -27.66 6.51
C LYS A 151 39.34 -27.22 6.97
N ASP A 152 40.39 -27.85 6.45
CA ASP A 152 41.77 -27.58 6.89
C ASP A 152 42.22 -26.14 6.56
N ASN A 153 41.79 -25.61 5.41
CA ASN A 153 42.09 -24.23 5.01
C ASN A 153 41.33 -23.23 5.88
N LEU A 154 40.05 -23.50 6.18
CA LEU A 154 39.25 -22.69 7.09
C LEU A 154 39.84 -22.68 8.50
N LEU A 155 40.22 -23.84 9.05
CA LEU A 155 40.84 -23.93 10.38
C LEU A 155 42.17 -23.19 10.46
N LYS A 156 42.98 -23.27 9.41
CA LYS A 156 44.21 -22.46 9.31
C LYS A 156 43.90 -20.97 9.27
N TYR A 157 42.82 -20.55 8.60
CA TYR A 157 42.42 -19.15 8.58
C TYR A 157 41.88 -18.66 9.92
N PHE A 158 41.13 -19.49 10.66
CA PHE A 158 40.76 -19.20 12.06
C PHE A 158 41.99 -18.86 12.91
N ASP A 159 43.07 -19.65 12.80
CA ASP A 159 44.32 -19.44 13.54
C ASP A 159 45.07 -18.15 13.16
N ASP A 160 44.85 -17.63 11.94
CA ASP A 160 45.45 -16.39 11.47
C ASP A 160 44.75 -15.14 12.05
N ILE A 161 43.48 -15.25 12.47
CA ILE A 161 42.66 -14.13 12.97
C ILE A 161 42.98 -13.88 14.45
N LYS A 162 43.43 -12.65 14.77
CA LYS A 162 43.81 -12.25 16.14
C LYS A 162 42.78 -11.32 16.76
N ILE A 163 41.71 -11.91 17.29
CA ILE A 163 40.64 -11.17 17.98
C ILE A 163 40.10 -11.95 19.19
N GLU A 164 39.63 -11.23 20.21
CA GLU A 164 38.99 -11.85 21.38
C GLU A 164 37.66 -12.53 20.99
N GLY A 165 37.45 -13.76 21.45
CA GLY A 165 36.24 -14.57 21.18
C GLY A 165 36.32 -15.51 19.96
N ILE A 166 37.40 -15.49 19.17
CA ILE A 166 37.52 -16.32 17.96
C ILE A 166 37.61 -17.82 18.24
N GLU A 167 38.22 -18.21 19.37
CA GLU A 167 38.41 -19.62 19.74
C GLU A 167 37.07 -20.34 19.99
N GLU A 168 36.09 -19.64 20.56
CA GLU A 168 34.74 -20.19 20.80
C GLU A 168 34.03 -20.49 19.48
N LEU A 169 34.13 -19.56 18.51
CA LEU A 169 33.58 -19.74 17.16
C LEU A 169 34.25 -20.90 16.42
N LYS A 170 35.58 -21.00 16.56
CA LYS A 170 36.38 -22.09 15.99
C LYS A 170 35.93 -23.44 16.55
N GLN A 171 35.72 -23.52 17.86
CA GLN A 171 35.26 -24.75 18.50
C GLN A 171 33.87 -25.15 18.01
N CYS A 172 32.91 -24.22 17.98
CA CYS A 172 31.57 -24.49 17.45
C CYS A 172 31.59 -24.94 15.97
N PHE A 173 32.46 -24.34 15.14
CA PHE A 173 32.66 -24.79 13.76
C PHE A 173 33.22 -26.21 13.68
N ILE A 174 34.23 -26.54 14.49
CA ILE A 174 34.82 -27.89 14.56
C ILE A 174 33.76 -28.91 14.95
N ASP A 175 32.98 -28.61 15.99
CA ASP A 175 31.93 -29.48 16.50
C ASP A 175 30.89 -29.80 15.42
N ASN A 176 30.45 -28.79 14.66
CA ASN A 176 29.55 -29.00 13.52
C ASN A 176 30.21 -29.81 12.40
N ALA A 177 31.46 -29.51 12.06
CA ALA A 177 32.20 -30.24 11.03
C ALA A 177 32.44 -31.71 11.42
N GLU A 178 32.54 -32.01 12.70
CA GLU A 178 32.70 -33.36 13.25
C GLU A 178 31.37 -34.02 13.64
N GLN A 179 30.25 -33.32 13.41
CA GLN A 179 28.90 -33.76 13.73
C GLN A 179 28.77 -34.19 15.20
N ILE A 180 29.39 -33.42 16.10
CA ILE A 180 29.27 -33.61 17.53
C ILE A 180 27.86 -33.18 17.94
N PHE A 181 27.08 -34.15 18.41
CA PHE A 181 25.72 -33.91 18.89
C PHE A 181 25.73 -33.28 20.29
N TYR A 182 25.01 -32.17 20.42
CA TYR A 182 24.76 -31.47 21.68
C TYR A 182 23.32 -31.71 22.13
N PRO A 183 23.08 -32.34 23.29
CA PRO A 183 21.74 -32.46 23.86
C PRO A 183 21.23 -31.10 24.36
N VAL A 184 19.94 -31.05 24.70
CA VAL A 184 19.30 -29.85 25.29
C VAL A 184 20.12 -29.34 26.47
N HIS A 185 20.40 -28.04 26.51
CA HIS A 185 21.16 -27.43 27.60
C HIS A 185 20.45 -27.63 28.94
N ASP A 186 21.26 -27.91 29.98
CA ASP A 186 20.76 -28.11 31.34
C ASP A 186 19.90 -26.91 31.77
N LYS A 187 18.66 -27.20 32.17
CA LYS A 187 17.66 -26.21 32.59
C LYS A 187 17.22 -25.22 31.51
N PHE A 188 17.54 -25.41 30.24
CA PHE A 188 17.07 -24.51 29.16
C PHE A 188 15.54 -24.34 29.19
N ILE A 189 14.81 -25.45 29.20
CA ILE A 189 13.34 -25.46 29.27
C ILE A 189 12.84 -24.87 30.60
N GLU A 190 13.51 -25.15 31.73
CA GLU A 190 13.13 -24.61 33.04
C GLU A 190 13.29 -23.08 33.09
N ASN A 191 14.40 -22.56 32.56
CA ASN A 191 14.73 -21.14 32.53
C ASN A 191 13.78 -20.33 31.63
N HIS A 192 13.27 -20.95 30.56
CA HIS A 192 12.38 -20.30 29.58
C HIS A 192 10.91 -20.73 29.69
N LYS A 193 10.55 -21.52 30.71
CA LYS A 193 9.21 -22.13 30.84
C LYS A 193 8.09 -21.11 30.80
N ASN A 194 8.26 -19.98 31.49
CA ASN A 194 7.23 -18.94 31.60
C ASN A 194 7.05 -18.17 30.29
N GLN A 195 8.07 -18.13 29.45
CA GLN A 195 8.04 -17.51 28.12
C GLN A 195 7.43 -18.47 27.09
N LEU A 196 7.82 -19.76 27.15
CA LEU A 196 7.34 -20.81 26.25
C LEU A 196 5.85 -21.10 26.46
N VAL A 197 5.42 -21.26 27.71
CA VAL A 197 4.05 -21.61 28.08
C VAL A 197 3.40 -20.44 28.82
N SER A 198 2.86 -19.51 28.04
CA SER A 198 2.17 -18.31 28.49
C SER A 198 0.84 -18.18 27.75
N VAL A 199 -0.12 -17.49 28.36
CA VAL A 199 -1.38 -17.15 27.68
C VAL A 199 -1.14 -16.37 26.37
N ASN A 200 -0.01 -15.64 26.30
CA ASN A 200 0.40 -14.85 25.15
C ASN A 200 1.83 -15.19 24.69
N SER A 201 2.16 -16.47 24.49
CA SER A 201 3.49 -16.90 24.04
C SER A 201 3.95 -16.28 22.71
N PHE A 202 3.04 -16.08 21.75
CA PHE A 202 3.35 -15.55 20.42
C PHE A 202 3.06 -14.05 20.37
N SER A 203 3.93 -13.28 21.01
CA SER A 203 3.73 -11.84 21.23
C SER A 203 4.95 -11.00 20.91
N TYR A 204 5.75 -11.42 19.94
CA TYR A 204 7.03 -10.77 19.63
C TYR A 204 7.94 -10.69 20.86
N GLN A 205 8.05 -11.80 21.62
CA GLN A 205 8.91 -11.82 22.81
C GLN A 205 10.37 -11.66 22.38
N HIS A 206 11.09 -10.68 22.94
CA HIS A 206 12.51 -10.51 22.69
C HIS A 206 13.32 -11.25 23.76
N ILE A 207 13.99 -12.32 23.36
CA ILE A 207 14.86 -13.11 24.22
C ILE A 207 16.25 -13.06 23.59
N ASN A 208 17.23 -12.57 24.35
CA ASN A 208 18.61 -12.53 23.89
C ASN A 208 19.09 -13.97 23.72
N LYS A 209 19.58 -14.29 22.52
CA LYS A 209 20.21 -15.59 22.27
C LYS A 209 21.54 -15.65 23.00
N ASP A 210 21.84 -16.81 23.57
CA ASP A 210 23.18 -17.12 24.01
C ASP A 210 24.00 -17.70 22.84
N SER A 211 25.31 -17.50 22.87
CA SER A 211 26.21 -17.93 21.78
C SER A 211 26.50 -19.43 21.76
N ASP A 212 26.08 -20.15 22.80
CA ASP A 212 26.28 -21.60 22.96
C ASP A 212 25.03 -22.44 22.63
N TRP A 213 23.93 -21.82 22.19
CA TRP A 213 22.69 -22.56 21.92
C TRP A 213 22.79 -23.48 20.71
N THR A 214 22.01 -24.55 20.74
CA THR A 214 21.73 -25.36 19.55
C THR A 214 20.80 -24.63 18.58
N TRP A 215 20.72 -25.09 17.32
CA TRP A 215 19.74 -24.54 16.38
C TRP A 215 18.30 -24.83 16.82
N GLU A 216 18.06 -25.97 17.47
CA GLU A 216 16.73 -26.36 17.99
C GLU A 216 16.25 -25.37 19.05
N GLU A 217 17.11 -25.05 20.03
CA GLU A 217 16.84 -24.07 21.08
C GLU A 217 16.64 -22.67 20.50
N SER A 218 17.49 -22.29 19.54
CA SER A 218 17.37 -21.03 18.81
C SER A 218 16.03 -20.92 18.10
N TYR A 219 15.61 -21.95 17.36
CA TYR A 219 14.34 -21.95 16.63
C TYR A 219 13.14 -21.93 17.58
N LEU A 220 13.20 -22.66 18.71
CA LEU A 220 12.11 -22.65 19.70
C LEU A 220 11.87 -21.25 20.27
N ILE A 221 12.95 -20.52 20.55
CA ILE A 221 12.88 -19.13 21.03
C ILE A 221 12.45 -18.16 19.93
N GLU A 222 12.97 -18.32 18.71
CA GLU A 222 12.54 -17.54 17.54
C GLU A 222 11.04 -17.66 17.27
N MET A 223 10.43 -18.83 17.49
CA MET A 223 8.98 -18.98 17.34
C MET A 223 8.19 -18.02 18.24
N LEU A 224 8.69 -17.71 19.44
CA LEU A 224 8.07 -16.73 20.36
C LEU A 224 8.21 -15.26 19.89
N MET A 225 9.17 -15.00 18.99
CA MET A 225 9.35 -13.72 18.31
C MET A 225 8.34 -13.49 17.18
N THR A 226 7.35 -14.37 17.00
CA THR A 226 6.26 -14.17 16.05
C THR A 226 4.97 -13.74 16.75
N SER A 227 4.01 -13.25 15.98
CA SER A 227 2.61 -13.20 16.40
C SER A 227 1.74 -14.07 15.50
N ILE A 228 0.59 -14.48 16.02
CA ILE A 228 -0.42 -15.23 15.26
C ILE A 228 -1.52 -14.25 14.85
N GLY A 229 -1.75 -14.12 13.55
CA GLY A 229 -2.84 -13.31 13.00
C GLY A 229 -3.15 -13.74 11.58
N ASP A 230 -4.41 -13.61 11.15
CA ASP A 230 -4.87 -14.02 9.81
C ASP A 230 -4.45 -15.44 9.39
N ARG A 231 -4.38 -16.37 10.36
CA ARG A 231 -3.92 -17.76 10.18
C ARG A 231 -2.49 -17.89 9.65
N THR A 232 -1.65 -16.90 9.90
CA THR A 232 -0.22 -16.92 9.60
C THR A 232 0.63 -16.62 10.83
N LEU A 233 1.90 -17.01 10.78
CA LEU A 233 2.91 -16.54 11.71
C LEU A 233 3.56 -15.28 11.15
N ASN A 234 3.30 -14.16 11.82
CA ASN A 234 3.80 -12.86 11.43
C ASN A 234 5.14 -12.64 12.14
N PRO A 235 6.25 -12.49 11.40
CA PRO A 235 7.57 -12.29 12.00
C PRO A 235 7.68 -10.90 12.63
N MET A 236 8.55 -10.75 13.63
CA MET A 236 8.84 -9.47 14.27
C MET A 236 9.28 -8.39 13.27
N PHE A 237 10.07 -8.79 12.27
CA PHE A 237 10.53 -7.91 11.21
C PHE A 237 10.30 -8.54 9.83
N GLN A 238 9.75 -7.75 8.91
CA GLN A 238 9.61 -8.10 7.49
C GLN A 238 9.93 -6.90 6.61
N GLY A 239 10.84 -7.06 5.65
CA GLY A 239 11.21 -6.00 4.73
C GLY A 239 12.29 -6.42 3.73
N GLY A 240 12.23 -5.89 2.50
CA GLY A 240 13.24 -6.17 1.47
C GLY A 240 13.40 -7.65 1.11
N GLY A 241 12.33 -8.45 1.21
CA GLY A 241 12.34 -9.90 0.98
C GLY A 241 12.86 -10.73 2.15
N ARG A 242 13.25 -10.11 3.28
CA ARG A 242 13.73 -10.80 4.48
C ARG A 242 12.65 -10.86 5.56
N LYS A 243 12.65 -11.96 6.31
CA LYS A 243 11.80 -12.21 7.49
C LYS A 243 12.70 -12.58 8.66
N THR A 244 12.49 -11.94 9.81
CA THR A 244 13.21 -12.27 11.06
C THR A 244 12.22 -12.32 12.22
N PRO A 245 12.00 -13.51 12.84
CA PRO A 245 12.45 -14.83 12.38
C PRO A 245 11.82 -15.22 11.01
N ASN A 246 12.26 -16.29 10.37
CA ASN A 246 11.68 -16.75 9.10
C ASN A 246 10.85 -18.04 9.28
N PRO A 247 9.50 -17.95 9.35
CA PRO A 247 8.65 -19.13 9.51
C PRO A 247 8.74 -20.15 8.39
N GLU A 248 9.24 -19.77 7.21
CA GLU A 248 9.39 -20.70 6.06
C GLU A 248 10.44 -21.78 6.31
N LEU A 249 11.36 -21.57 7.25
CA LEU A 249 12.38 -22.56 7.64
C LEU A 249 11.79 -23.68 8.53
N TRP A 250 10.63 -23.47 9.13
CA TRP A 250 10.01 -24.41 10.07
C TRP A 250 9.15 -25.45 9.37
N THR A 251 9.78 -26.23 8.48
CA THR A 251 9.11 -27.32 7.75
C THR A 251 8.57 -28.40 8.68
N GLU A 252 7.61 -29.21 8.24
CA GLU A 252 7.12 -30.36 9.03
C GLU A 252 8.25 -31.30 9.47
N TYR A 253 9.28 -31.49 8.62
CA TYR A 253 10.47 -32.27 8.93
C TYR A 253 11.25 -31.67 10.11
N ILE A 254 11.53 -30.36 10.04
CA ILE A 254 12.25 -29.63 11.09
C ILE A 254 11.46 -29.66 12.41
N LEU A 255 10.15 -29.42 12.35
CA LEU A 255 9.30 -29.45 13.55
C LEU A 255 9.26 -30.85 14.17
N ASN A 256 9.31 -31.93 13.39
CA ASN A 256 9.39 -33.30 13.90
C ASN A 256 10.73 -33.55 14.61
N LYS A 257 11.85 -33.15 14.00
CA LYS A 257 13.17 -33.22 14.64
C LYS A 257 13.19 -32.49 15.98
N MET A 258 12.67 -31.27 16.04
CA MET A 258 12.59 -30.51 17.30
C MET A 258 11.75 -31.23 18.36
N THR A 259 10.63 -31.86 17.95
CA THR A 259 9.77 -32.62 18.88
C THR A 259 10.56 -33.79 19.51
N GLU A 260 11.32 -34.51 18.70
CA GLU A 260 12.16 -35.62 19.16
C GLU A 260 13.32 -35.13 20.04
N TYR A 261 13.99 -34.06 19.63
CA TYR A 261 15.12 -33.45 20.34
C TYR A 261 14.76 -33.01 21.77
N PHE A 262 13.67 -32.25 21.92
CA PHE A 262 13.25 -31.78 23.25
C PHE A 262 12.59 -32.88 24.06
N SER A 263 11.71 -33.70 23.43
CA SER A 263 10.90 -34.71 24.12
C SER A 263 10.22 -34.17 25.40
N ASP A 264 9.86 -32.88 25.40
CA ASP A 264 9.32 -32.16 26.56
C ASP A 264 8.06 -31.39 26.17
N SER A 265 7.02 -31.59 26.96
CA SER A 265 5.72 -30.98 26.76
C SER A 265 5.64 -29.45 26.77
N VAL A 266 6.61 -28.78 27.39
CA VAL A 266 6.71 -27.32 27.39
C VAL A 266 7.17 -26.84 26.01
N ALA A 267 8.11 -27.56 25.38
CA ALA A 267 8.52 -27.29 24.00
C ALA A 267 7.41 -27.70 23.02
N ASP A 268 6.79 -28.87 23.22
CA ASP A 268 5.70 -29.36 22.36
C ASP A 268 4.55 -28.36 22.27
N PHE A 269 4.24 -27.64 23.35
CA PHE A 269 3.23 -26.59 23.33
C PHE A 269 3.48 -25.54 22.24
N VAL A 270 4.73 -25.08 22.09
CA VAL A 270 5.11 -24.10 21.06
C VAL A 270 5.17 -24.77 19.68
N ILE A 271 5.84 -25.92 19.58
CA ILE A 271 6.08 -26.64 18.31
C ILE A 271 4.77 -27.09 17.67
N GLU A 272 3.87 -27.70 18.44
CA GLU A 272 2.56 -28.14 17.94
C GLU A 272 1.67 -26.95 17.55
N THR A 273 1.76 -25.83 18.27
CA THR A 273 1.03 -24.61 17.92
C THR A 273 1.52 -24.04 16.59
N VAL A 274 2.84 -23.90 16.41
CA VAL A 274 3.44 -23.45 15.15
C VAL A 274 3.07 -24.39 14.01
N ARG A 275 3.13 -25.71 14.23
CA ARG A 275 2.74 -26.71 13.24
C ARG A 275 1.26 -26.60 12.85
N TYR A 276 0.38 -26.31 13.80
CA TYR A 276 -1.04 -26.10 13.51
C TYR A 276 -1.26 -24.85 12.65
N ILE A 277 -0.60 -23.74 12.96
CA ILE A 277 -0.75 -22.51 12.18
C ILE A 277 -0.20 -22.68 10.75
N LEU A 278 0.98 -23.28 10.59
CA LEU A 278 1.62 -23.42 9.28
C LEU A 278 0.99 -24.50 8.39
N TYR A 279 0.61 -25.63 8.97
CA TYR A 279 0.23 -26.84 8.21
C TYR A 279 -1.17 -27.37 8.53
N GLY A 280 -1.88 -26.75 9.48
CA GLY A 280 -3.20 -27.21 9.89
C GLY A 280 -3.20 -28.56 10.60
N VAL A 281 -2.04 -29.08 11.03
CA VAL A 281 -1.96 -30.34 11.80
C VAL A 281 -2.55 -30.11 13.18
N THR A 282 -3.53 -30.93 13.57
CA THR A 282 -4.22 -30.77 14.87
C THR A 282 -3.23 -31.01 16.02
N PRO A 283 -3.09 -30.06 16.98
CA PRO A 283 -2.26 -30.26 18.17
C PRO A 283 -2.77 -31.42 19.03
N SER A 284 -1.91 -31.94 19.92
CA SER A 284 -2.30 -32.95 20.89
C SER A 284 -3.37 -32.41 21.85
N ASP A 285 -4.16 -33.33 22.42
CA ASP A 285 -5.14 -33.00 23.48
C ASP A 285 -4.49 -32.21 24.62
N ARG A 286 -3.22 -32.51 24.94
CA ARG A 286 -2.46 -31.83 26.00
C ARG A 286 -2.20 -30.37 25.66
N THR A 287 -1.73 -30.06 24.46
CA THR A 287 -1.46 -28.69 24.02
C THR A 287 -2.75 -27.87 23.96
N VAL A 288 -3.82 -28.45 23.40
CA VAL A 288 -5.13 -27.78 23.34
C VAL A 288 -5.68 -27.48 24.74
N LEU A 289 -5.64 -28.44 25.66
CA LEU A 289 -6.07 -28.23 27.05
C LEU A 289 -5.18 -27.21 27.79
N THR A 290 -3.89 -27.16 27.46
CA THR A 290 -2.96 -26.15 28.02
C THR A 290 -3.37 -24.74 27.59
N HIS A 291 -3.74 -24.51 26.33
CA HIS A 291 -4.30 -23.22 25.90
C HIS A 291 -5.60 -22.88 26.64
N CYS A 292 -6.54 -23.84 26.77
CA CYS A 292 -7.78 -23.65 27.51
C CYS A 292 -7.50 -23.20 28.95
N LYS A 293 -6.57 -23.89 29.62
CA LYS A 293 -6.17 -23.61 31.00
C LYS A 293 -5.53 -22.23 31.13
N LEU A 294 -4.51 -21.94 30.31
CA LEU A 294 -3.80 -20.65 30.34
C LEU A 294 -4.76 -19.46 30.15
N TYR A 295 -5.70 -19.57 29.22
CA TYR A 295 -6.71 -18.53 29.02
C TYR A 295 -7.65 -18.41 30.22
N SER A 296 -8.12 -19.54 30.76
CA SER A 296 -9.04 -19.57 31.90
C SER A 296 -8.41 -18.99 33.17
N ASP A 297 -7.15 -19.32 33.44
CA ASP A 297 -6.38 -18.84 34.59
C ASP A 297 -6.12 -17.33 34.49
N ALA A 298 -5.87 -16.81 33.29
CA ALA A 298 -5.63 -15.38 33.06
C ALA A 298 -6.93 -14.57 32.86
N PHE A 299 -8.08 -15.23 32.72
CA PHE A 299 -9.32 -14.64 32.20
C PHE A 299 -9.76 -13.36 32.92
N ASP A 300 -9.82 -13.39 34.25
CA ASP A 300 -10.31 -12.25 35.04
C ASP A 300 -9.38 -11.03 34.86
N THR A 301 -8.06 -11.26 34.86
CA THR A 301 -7.04 -10.23 34.60
C THR A 301 -7.12 -9.67 33.17
N LEU A 302 -7.37 -10.52 32.17
CA LEU A 302 -7.50 -10.09 30.77
C LEU A 302 -8.75 -9.23 30.57
N LEU A 303 -9.85 -9.60 31.23
CA LEU A 303 -11.11 -8.86 31.17
C LEU A 303 -11.00 -7.49 31.81
N ASP A 304 -10.40 -7.39 33.01
CA ASP A 304 -10.21 -6.12 33.73
C ASP A 304 -9.32 -5.14 32.94
N ASN A 305 -8.35 -5.66 32.18
CA ASN A 305 -7.43 -4.85 31.38
C ASN A 305 -7.90 -4.61 29.93
N ASN A 306 -9.08 -5.11 29.52
CA ASN A 306 -9.55 -5.12 28.12
C ASN A 306 -8.51 -5.70 27.13
N LYS A 307 -7.75 -6.73 27.53
CA LYS A 307 -6.72 -7.38 26.71
C LYS A 307 -7.11 -8.82 26.35
N THR A 308 -8.19 -8.99 25.60
CA THR A 308 -8.67 -10.33 25.22
C THR A 308 -7.97 -10.91 23.99
N ASP A 309 -7.19 -10.10 23.26
CA ASP A 309 -6.43 -10.50 22.08
C ASP A 309 -5.05 -11.04 22.50
N VAL A 310 -5.01 -12.34 22.79
CA VAL A 310 -3.81 -13.07 23.24
C VAL A 310 -3.66 -14.35 22.45
N SER A 311 -2.44 -14.81 22.25
CA SER A 311 -2.14 -15.94 21.35
C SER A 311 -2.94 -17.21 21.67
N SER A 312 -3.15 -17.55 22.94
CA SER A 312 -3.95 -18.73 23.31
C SER A 312 -5.41 -18.62 22.90
N TYR A 313 -6.02 -17.43 23.00
CA TYR A 313 -7.39 -17.21 22.52
C TYR A 313 -7.47 -17.37 21.00
N THR A 314 -6.52 -16.78 20.28
CA THR A 314 -6.45 -16.84 18.81
C THR A 314 -6.29 -18.26 18.30
N VAL A 315 -5.45 -19.08 18.94
CA VAL A 315 -5.30 -20.50 18.59
C VAL A 315 -6.60 -21.25 18.86
N LEU A 316 -7.24 -21.03 20.02
CA LEU A 316 -8.52 -21.67 20.35
C LEU A 316 -9.62 -21.27 19.36
N SER A 317 -9.72 -20.00 18.97
CA SER A 317 -10.73 -19.55 17.99
C SER A 317 -10.57 -20.27 16.65
N TYR A 318 -9.34 -20.42 16.15
CA TYR A 318 -9.07 -21.19 14.94
C TYR A 318 -9.46 -22.67 15.10
N LEU A 319 -9.14 -23.30 16.25
CA LEU A 319 -9.53 -24.69 16.52
C LEU A 319 -11.06 -24.88 16.55
N PHE A 320 -11.81 -23.89 17.04
CA PHE A 320 -13.28 -23.88 16.98
C PHE A 320 -13.81 -23.72 15.55
N GLN A 321 -13.28 -22.75 14.80
CA GLN A 321 -13.64 -22.52 13.40
C GLN A 321 -13.39 -23.78 12.54
N ASP A 322 -12.28 -24.48 12.80
CA ASP A 322 -11.88 -25.71 12.11
C ASP A 322 -12.56 -26.97 12.64
N LYS A 323 -13.35 -26.87 13.73
CA LYS A 323 -14.04 -27.97 14.42
C LYS A 323 -13.10 -29.06 14.94
N LYS A 324 -11.87 -28.70 15.35
CA LYS A 324 -10.81 -29.60 15.82
C LYS A 324 -10.74 -29.81 17.33
N ILE A 325 -11.66 -29.21 18.10
CA ILE A 325 -11.63 -29.22 19.58
C ILE A 325 -12.81 -29.93 20.25
N GLY A 326 -13.87 -30.27 19.50
CA GLY A 326 -15.14 -30.72 20.09
C GLY A 326 -15.08 -32.05 20.88
N HIS A 327 -14.11 -32.93 20.57
CA HIS A 327 -13.91 -34.20 21.28
C HIS A 327 -13.48 -34.00 22.74
N LEU A 328 -12.93 -32.83 23.09
CA LEU A 328 -12.49 -32.48 24.44
C LEU A 328 -13.60 -31.96 25.35
N SER A 329 -14.85 -31.94 24.90
CA SER A 329 -16.01 -31.38 25.61
C SER A 329 -16.27 -31.93 27.03
N ARG A 330 -15.64 -33.05 27.41
CA ARG A 330 -15.75 -33.66 28.75
C ARG A 330 -14.53 -33.42 29.64
N LYS A 331 -13.50 -32.71 29.17
CA LYS A 331 -12.27 -32.44 29.91
C LYS A 331 -12.43 -31.17 30.74
N THR A 332 -11.88 -31.17 31.96
CA THR A 332 -12.03 -30.08 32.93
C THR A 332 -11.57 -28.73 32.38
N ASP A 333 -10.34 -28.63 31.87
CA ASP A 333 -9.81 -27.35 31.36
C ASP A 333 -10.64 -26.77 30.20
N TYR A 334 -11.20 -27.64 29.34
CA TYR A 334 -12.11 -27.22 28.27
C TYR A 334 -13.43 -26.69 28.85
N ILE A 335 -14.01 -27.39 29.83
CA ILE A 335 -15.25 -26.97 30.49
C ILE A 335 -15.04 -25.63 31.18
N ASP A 336 -13.95 -25.46 31.90
CA ASP A 336 -13.62 -24.22 32.61
C ASP A 336 -13.48 -23.04 31.64
N PHE A 337 -12.80 -23.25 30.51
CA PHE A 337 -12.74 -22.27 29.42
C PHE A 337 -14.13 -21.86 28.92
N ILE A 338 -14.99 -22.83 28.61
CA ILE A 338 -16.36 -22.54 28.15
C ILE A 338 -17.18 -21.83 29.23
N VAL A 339 -17.04 -22.21 30.49
CA VAL A 339 -17.75 -21.56 31.62
C VAL A 339 -17.32 -20.11 31.75
N LYS A 340 -16.00 -19.81 31.67
CA LYS A 340 -15.49 -18.44 31.68
C LYS A 340 -16.03 -17.63 30.50
N ILE A 341 -15.95 -18.15 29.27
CA ILE A 341 -16.52 -17.52 28.07
C ILE A 341 -18.02 -17.23 28.24
N GLN A 342 -18.79 -18.19 28.78
CA GLN A 342 -20.23 -18.06 28.96
C GLN A 342 -20.65 -17.15 30.12
N SER A 343 -19.71 -16.76 30.99
CA SER A 343 -19.95 -15.82 32.08
C SER A 343 -19.91 -14.35 31.63
N VAL A 344 -19.38 -14.07 30.44
CA VAL A 344 -19.26 -12.71 29.90
C VAL A 344 -20.62 -12.15 29.49
N ASN A 345 -20.99 -11.01 30.05
CA ASN A 345 -22.19 -10.26 29.66
C ASN A 345 -21.90 -9.07 28.72
N ASN A 346 -20.62 -8.76 28.47
CA ASN A 346 -20.25 -7.69 27.54
C ASN A 346 -20.61 -8.09 26.10
N ILE A 347 -21.59 -7.40 25.52
CA ILE A 347 -22.15 -7.72 24.21
C ILE A 347 -21.13 -7.69 23.07
N LYS A 348 -20.15 -6.78 23.12
CA LYS A 348 -19.11 -6.67 22.08
C LYS A 348 -18.24 -7.92 22.06
N VAL A 349 -17.86 -8.40 23.24
CA VAL A 349 -17.03 -9.59 23.41
C VAL A 349 -17.82 -10.86 23.03
N VAL A 350 -19.09 -10.95 23.42
CA VAL A 350 -19.96 -12.09 23.07
C VAL A 350 -20.18 -12.19 21.54
N LYS A 351 -20.26 -11.07 20.84
CA LYS A 351 -20.31 -11.05 19.37
C LYS A 351 -19.04 -11.62 18.74
N GLN A 352 -17.87 -11.25 19.26
CA GLN A 352 -16.59 -11.82 18.81
C GLN A 352 -16.57 -13.34 18.96
N TYR A 353 -17.03 -13.88 20.10
CA TYR A 353 -17.14 -15.33 20.31
C TYR A 353 -18.02 -16.03 19.27
N LEU A 354 -19.12 -15.40 18.84
CA LEU A 354 -19.99 -15.93 17.78
C LEU A 354 -19.32 -15.95 16.40
N GLU A 355 -18.58 -14.89 16.08
CA GLU A 355 -17.79 -14.80 14.84
C GLU A 355 -16.73 -15.91 14.81
N ASP A 356 -16.05 -16.10 15.95
CA ASP A 356 -15.03 -17.13 16.20
C ASP A 356 -15.57 -18.55 16.36
N LYS A 357 -16.89 -18.76 16.23
CA LYS A 357 -17.58 -20.06 16.36
C LYS A 357 -17.40 -20.72 17.74
N ILE A 358 -17.07 -19.95 18.76
CA ILE A 358 -16.98 -20.42 20.15
C ILE A 358 -18.40 -20.55 20.74
N PRO A 359 -18.73 -21.67 21.44
CA PRO A 359 -20.06 -21.87 22.01
C PRO A 359 -20.44 -20.85 23.09
N ILE A 360 -21.43 -20.00 22.77
CA ILE A 360 -22.05 -19.09 23.74
C ILE A 360 -23.31 -19.69 24.40
N SER A 361 -23.69 -19.16 25.56
CA SER A 361 -24.89 -19.59 26.28
C SER A 361 -26.18 -19.15 25.59
N LYS A 362 -27.31 -19.79 25.95
CA LYS A 362 -28.65 -19.38 25.46
C LYS A 362 -28.98 -17.94 25.86
N GLU A 363 -28.56 -17.52 27.05
CA GLU A 363 -28.82 -16.16 27.53
C GLU A 363 -27.98 -15.13 26.77
N GLN A 364 -26.68 -15.40 26.56
CA GLN A 364 -25.83 -14.57 25.69
C GLN A 364 -26.42 -14.41 24.28
N LYS A 365 -26.92 -15.50 23.69
CA LYS A 365 -27.57 -15.45 22.37
C LYS A 365 -28.82 -14.56 22.38
N LYS A 366 -29.61 -14.63 23.45
CA LYS A 366 -30.79 -13.77 23.64
C LYS A 366 -30.38 -12.31 23.80
N GLN A 367 -29.34 -12.02 24.57
CA GLN A 367 -28.77 -10.68 24.74
C GLN A 367 -28.28 -10.11 23.41
N VAL A 368 -27.54 -10.88 22.59
CA VAL A 368 -27.09 -10.44 21.25
C VAL A 368 -28.27 -10.07 20.36
N ASN A 369 -29.29 -10.92 20.31
CA ASN A 369 -30.49 -10.62 19.55
C ASN A 369 -31.20 -9.36 20.08
N GLN A 370 -31.35 -9.22 21.39
CA GLN A 370 -31.94 -8.05 22.02
C GLN A 370 -31.13 -6.77 21.77
N TYR A 371 -29.81 -6.86 21.73
CA TYR A 371 -28.93 -5.72 21.41
C TYR A 371 -29.19 -5.23 20.00
N TYR A 372 -29.10 -6.12 18.99
CA TYR A 372 -29.41 -5.76 17.61
C TYR A 372 -30.83 -5.25 17.44
N ASP A 373 -31.76 -5.80 18.22
CA ASP A 373 -33.16 -5.36 18.24
C ASP A 373 -33.35 -3.99 18.86
N ASN A 374 -32.40 -3.45 19.64
CA ASN A 374 -32.52 -2.17 20.33
C ASN A 374 -31.46 -1.13 19.92
N LEU A 375 -30.57 -1.42 18.96
CA LEU A 375 -29.53 -0.49 18.50
C LEU A 375 -30.08 0.89 18.11
N TYR A 376 -31.25 0.93 17.50
CA TYR A 376 -31.92 2.18 17.11
C TYR A 376 -32.32 3.08 18.30
N LYS A 377 -32.31 2.52 19.52
CA LYS A 377 -32.61 3.25 20.76
C LYS A 377 -31.37 3.91 21.38
N GLU A 378 -30.17 3.59 20.91
CA GLU A 378 -28.92 4.17 21.43
C GLU A 378 -28.88 5.70 21.29
N ILE A 379 -29.69 6.29 20.41
CA ILE A 379 -29.90 7.74 20.32
C ILE A 379 -30.29 8.37 21.66
N ASP A 380 -30.99 7.64 22.54
CA ASP A 380 -31.38 8.10 23.88
C ASP A 380 -30.17 8.34 24.81
N SER A 381 -29.01 7.76 24.48
CA SER A 381 -27.78 7.86 25.25
C SER A 381 -26.75 8.81 24.63
N VAL A 382 -27.02 9.39 23.46
CA VAL A 382 -26.11 10.29 22.77
C VAL A 382 -26.12 11.66 23.44
N THR A 383 -24.99 12.10 23.99
CA THR A 383 -24.90 13.39 24.72
C THR A 383 -23.99 14.42 24.05
N ASN A 384 -23.30 14.07 22.96
CA ASN A 384 -22.47 15.00 22.21
C ASN A 384 -22.44 14.70 20.71
N VAL A 385 -21.90 15.65 19.95
CA VAL A 385 -21.82 15.59 18.48
C VAL A 385 -21.03 14.39 17.95
N ASN A 386 -19.95 13.99 18.62
CA ASN A 386 -19.11 12.88 18.18
C ASN A 386 -19.82 11.53 18.37
N GLU A 387 -20.54 11.36 19.48
CA GLU A 387 -21.40 10.20 19.71
C GLU A 387 -22.55 10.15 18.70
N PHE A 388 -23.11 11.29 18.34
CA PHE A 388 -24.16 11.37 17.33
C PHE A 388 -23.65 10.92 15.95
N ILE A 389 -22.48 11.39 15.52
CA ILE A 389 -21.85 10.94 14.26
C ILE A 389 -21.63 9.42 14.28
N ARG A 390 -21.09 8.87 15.38
CA ARG A 390 -20.91 7.41 15.52
C ARG A 390 -22.22 6.64 15.44
N TYR A 391 -23.29 7.18 16.01
CA TYR A 391 -24.63 6.59 15.92
C TYR A 391 -25.14 6.58 14.46
N LEU A 392 -24.99 7.68 13.72
CA LEU A 392 -25.39 7.78 12.31
C LEU A 392 -24.62 6.79 11.41
N GLN A 393 -23.33 6.59 11.69
CA GLN A 393 -22.47 5.65 10.95
C GLN A 393 -22.79 4.17 11.20
N ASN A 394 -23.53 3.84 12.28
CA ASN A 394 -23.90 2.47 12.60
C ASN A 394 -25.02 1.94 11.70
N LYS A 395 -24.66 1.24 10.62
CA LYS A 395 -25.60 0.67 9.63
C LYS A 395 -26.64 -0.31 10.20
N ASP A 396 -26.45 -0.86 11.40
CA ASP A 396 -27.41 -1.77 12.01
C ASP A 396 -28.54 -1.03 12.76
N SER A 397 -28.33 0.23 13.14
CA SER A 397 -29.32 1.04 13.86
C SER A 397 -30.57 1.34 13.01
N VAL A 398 -30.47 1.31 11.68
CA VAL A 398 -31.59 1.61 10.77
C VAL A 398 -32.60 0.46 10.61
N LYS A 399 -32.24 -0.77 10.97
CA LYS A 399 -33.04 -1.97 10.63
C LYS A 399 -34.41 -2.00 11.27
N LYS A 400 -34.51 -1.54 12.53
CA LYS A 400 -35.74 -1.56 13.33
C LYS A 400 -36.23 -0.18 13.75
N ILE A 401 -35.58 0.89 13.29
CA ILE A 401 -35.98 2.24 13.63
C ILE A 401 -37.44 2.49 13.20
N ASP A 402 -38.19 3.13 14.09
CA ASP A 402 -39.57 3.56 13.85
C ASP A 402 -39.65 5.09 13.80
N LEU A 403 -40.86 5.62 13.57
CA LEU A 403 -41.06 7.06 13.46
C LEU A 403 -40.73 7.80 14.77
N GLN A 404 -40.97 7.21 15.93
CA GLN A 404 -40.70 7.83 17.23
C GLN A 404 -39.19 8.06 17.41
N TYR A 405 -38.37 7.06 17.09
CA TYR A 405 -36.93 7.17 17.23
C TYR A 405 -36.30 7.98 16.09
N LEU A 406 -36.86 7.95 14.88
CA LEU A 406 -36.45 8.86 13.81
C LEU A 406 -36.65 10.33 14.22
N SER A 407 -37.77 10.67 14.87
CA SER A 407 -37.99 12.02 15.41
C SER A 407 -36.92 12.44 16.39
N LYS A 408 -36.47 11.55 17.29
CA LYS A 408 -35.36 11.84 18.21
C LYS A 408 -34.03 12.09 17.48
N VAL A 409 -33.75 11.34 16.42
CA VAL A 409 -32.56 11.57 15.59
C VAL A 409 -32.64 12.95 14.90
N VAL A 410 -33.81 13.34 14.40
CA VAL A 410 -34.04 14.67 13.81
C VAL A 410 -33.89 15.78 14.86
N GLU A 411 -34.40 15.59 16.08
CA GLU A 411 -34.23 16.52 17.19
C GLU A 411 -32.74 16.69 17.57
N ALA A 412 -32.00 15.58 17.65
CA ALA A 412 -30.56 15.61 17.91
C ALA A 412 -29.80 16.31 16.77
N PHE A 413 -30.15 16.06 15.51
CA PHE A 413 -29.57 16.75 14.37
C PHE A 413 -29.81 18.27 14.45
N ASN A 414 -31.02 18.71 14.75
CA ASN A 414 -31.33 20.13 14.91
C ASN A 414 -30.55 20.76 16.08
N LEU A 415 -30.44 20.06 17.21
CA LEU A 415 -29.66 20.52 18.36
C LEU A 415 -28.18 20.69 18.01
N TYR A 416 -27.55 19.67 17.39
CA TYR A 416 -26.12 19.70 17.08
C TYR A 416 -25.78 20.57 15.85
N THR A 417 -26.78 21.08 15.13
CA THR A 417 -26.59 22.02 14.03
C THR A 417 -26.93 23.47 14.40
N GLU A 418 -27.46 23.73 15.59
CA GLU A 418 -27.90 25.06 16.04
C GLU A 418 -26.79 26.12 15.92
N ASN A 419 -25.55 25.75 16.26
CA ASN A 419 -24.38 26.59 16.00
C ASN A 419 -23.87 26.41 14.57
N LYS A 420 -24.31 27.29 13.66
CA LYS A 420 -23.89 27.32 12.25
C LYS A 420 -22.39 27.56 12.03
N GLU A 421 -21.65 27.91 13.09
CA GLU A 421 -20.20 28.14 13.07
C GLU A 421 -19.35 26.95 13.52
N ASP A 422 -19.96 25.81 13.84
CA ASP A 422 -19.22 24.60 14.17
C ASP A 422 -18.58 23.97 12.91
N ARG A 423 -17.29 23.61 13.01
CA ARG A 423 -16.52 22.99 11.93
C ARG A 423 -17.04 21.59 11.56
N MET A 424 -17.80 20.94 12.45
CA MET A 424 -18.37 19.61 12.23
C MET A 424 -19.67 19.63 11.42
N ILE A 425 -20.26 20.81 11.16
CA ILE A 425 -21.54 20.95 10.44
C ILE A 425 -21.54 20.22 9.09
N PRO A 426 -20.54 20.36 8.20
CA PRO A 426 -20.54 19.64 6.93
C PRO A 426 -20.61 18.12 7.09
N THR A 427 -19.83 17.57 8.03
CA THR A 427 -19.82 16.15 8.35
C THR A 427 -21.16 15.69 8.90
N LEU A 428 -21.78 16.47 9.79
CA LEU A 428 -23.11 16.15 10.31
C LEU A 428 -24.17 16.09 9.23
N PHE A 429 -24.21 17.06 8.32
CA PHE A 429 -25.15 17.08 7.20
C PHE A 429 -24.94 15.88 6.28
N TYR A 430 -23.67 15.56 5.97
CA TYR A 430 -23.32 14.40 5.16
C TYR A 430 -23.78 13.09 5.82
N GLU A 431 -23.34 12.82 7.06
CA GLU A 431 -23.64 11.59 7.78
C GLU A 431 -25.14 11.41 8.03
N PHE A 432 -25.86 12.50 8.30
CA PHE A 432 -27.30 12.44 8.48
C PHE A 432 -28.03 12.10 7.17
N MET A 433 -27.58 12.65 6.03
CA MET A 433 -28.12 12.28 4.72
C MET A 433 -27.86 10.80 4.40
N ILE A 434 -26.64 10.29 4.67
CA ILE A 434 -26.31 8.88 4.49
C ILE A 434 -27.20 7.99 5.36
N PHE A 435 -27.41 8.37 6.63
CA PHE A 435 -28.32 7.67 7.53
C PHE A 435 -29.76 7.62 6.99
N LEU A 436 -30.29 8.72 6.46
CA LEU A 436 -31.62 8.75 5.83
C LEU A 436 -31.69 7.86 4.58
N MET A 437 -30.64 7.82 3.77
CA MET A 437 -30.55 6.92 2.61
C MET A 437 -30.54 5.44 3.03
N GLU A 438 -29.83 5.11 4.10
CA GLU A 438 -29.80 3.78 4.68
C GLU A 438 -31.19 3.37 5.21
N ILE A 439 -31.93 4.26 5.87
CA ILE A 439 -33.34 4.01 6.24
C ILE A 439 -34.20 3.82 5.00
N ASN A 440 -34.06 4.66 3.96
CA ASN A 440 -34.89 4.55 2.75
C ASN A 440 -34.70 3.20 2.02
N SER A 441 -33.48 2.63 2.11
CA SER A 441 -33.14 1.36 1.48
C SER A 441 -33.51 0.15 2.34
N LYS A 442 -33.26 0.18 3.66
CA LYS A 442 -33.35 -0.98 4.57
C LYS A 442 -34.46 -0.88 5.62
N GLY A 443 -34.93 0.32 5.93
CA GLY A 443 -35.95 0.57 6.95
C GLY A 443 -37.33 0.12 6.49
N LEU A 444 -37.81 -1.01 7.01
CA LEU A 444 -39.11 -1.57 6.66
C LEU A 444 -40.29 -0.91 7.40
N ASN A 445 -40.01 -0.11 8.44
CA ASN A 445 -41.00 0.34 9.42
C ASN A 445 -41.46 1.80 9.23
N ILE A 446 -40.94 2.53 8.23
CA ILE A 446 -41.26 3.95 8.00
C ILE A 446 -41.65 4.15 6.53
N ASP A 447 -42.69 4.95 6.28
CA ASP A 447 -43.09 5.32 4.92
C ASP A 447 -41.96 6.08 4.21
N LYS A 448 -41.52 5.57 3.07
CA LYS A 448 -40.47 6.18 2.24
C LYS A 448 -40.76 7.63 1.87
N LYS A 449 -42.03 8.02 1.73
CA LYS A 449 -42.40 9.41 1.46
C LYS A 449 -41.97 10.35 2.59
N ILE A 450 -42.06 9.92 3.84
CA ILE A 450 -41.61 10.69 5.00
C ILE A 450 -40.08 10.85 4.94
N ILE A 451 -39.36 9.76 4.65
CA ILE A 451 -37.90 9.80 4.52
C ILE A 451 -37.47 10.72 3.36
N HIS A 452 -38.12 10.61 2.20
CA HIS A 452 -37.85 11.52 1.08
C HIS A 452 -38.11 12.99 1.43
N GLN A 453 -39.16 13.27 2.21
CA GLN A 453 -39.44 14.64 2.67
C GLN A 453 -38.32 15.16 3.58
N PHE A 454 -37.82 14.34 4.52
CA PHE A 454 -36.68 14.72 5.35
C PHE A 454 -35.41 14.95 4.51
N MET A 455 -35.10 14.06 3.56
CA MET A 455 -33.94 14.24 2.67
C MET A 455 -34.03 15.56 1.88
N ILE A 456 -35.20 15.90 1.33
CA ILE A 456 -35.41 17.17 0.62
C ILE A 456 -35.23 18.37 1.57
N GLN A 457 -35.81 18.29 2.77
CA GLN A 457 -35.71 19.37 3.77
C GLN A 457 -34.27 19.61 4.21
N VAL A 458 -33.50 18.54 4.47
CA VAL A 458 -32.08 18.65 4.88
C VAL A 458 -31.23 19.26 3.76
N GLN A 459 -31.46 18.89 2.51
CA GLN A 459 -30.78 19.49 1.36
C GLN A 459 -31.11 20.98 1.22
N GLN A 460 -32.39 21.34 1.30
CA GLN A 460 -32.83 22.73 1.22
C GLN A 460 -32.32 23.58 2.39
N LEU A 461 -32.27 23.00 3.59
CA LEU A 461 -31.72 23.64 4.78
C LEU A 461 -30.24 23.97 4.58
N TRP A 462 -29.47 23.01 4.06
CA TRP A 462 -28.06 23.24 3.72
C TRP A 462 -27.91 24.39 2.71
N GLU A 463 -28.55 24.28 1.56
CA GLU A 463 -28.36 25.20 0.43
C GLU A 463 -28.77 26.63 0.78
N ASN A 464 -29.88 26.79 1.50
CA ASN A 464 -30.46 28.11 1.76
C ASN A 464 -29.92 28.76 3.03
N GLU A 465 -29.49 27.98 4.03
CA GLU A 465 -29.15 28.54 5.35
C GLU A 465 -27.71 28.29 5.83
N TYR A 466 -27.10 27.15 5.51
CA TYR A 466 -25.81 26.77 6.09
C TYR A 466 -24.64 26.98 5.14
N TYR A 467 -24.82 26.75 3.84
CA TYR A 467 -23.74 26.82 2.86
C TYR A 467 -22.95 28.14 2.93
N THR A 468 -23.64 29.27 2.86
CA THR A 468 -23.00 30.60 2.91
C THR A 468 -22.30 30.86 4.25
N ALA A 469 -22.89 30.40 5.36
CA ALA A 469 -22.32 30.58 6.69
C ALA A 469 -21.01 29.78 6.85
N VAL A 470 -21.04 28.50 6.46
CA VAL A 470 -19.87 27.60 6.51
C VAL A 470 -18.76 28.11 5.60
N VAL A 471 -19.07 28.46 4.35
CA VAL A 471 -18.07 29.00 3.40
C VAL A 471 -17.45 30.30 3.92
N GLY A 472 -18.24 31.16 4.56
CA GLY A 472 -17.76 32.41 5.16
C GLY A 472 -16.73 32.25 6.28
N GLN A 473 -16.63 31.06 6.89
CA GLN A 473 -15.67 30.76 7.95
C GLN A 473 -14.37 30.12 7.45
N LEU A 474 -14.32 29.74 6.17
CA LEU A 474 -13.16 29.07 5.59
C LEU A 474 -11.99 30.05 5.48
N HIS A 475 -10.82 29.60 5.95
CA HIS A 475 -9.59 30.34 5.75
C HIS A 475 -9.16 30.18 4.28
N THR A 476 -8.99 31.29 3.60
CA THR A 476 -8.50 31.29 2.23
C THR A 476 -6.98 31.37 2.23
N PHE A 477 -6.33 30.31 1.77
CA PHE A 477 -4.93 30.34 1.41
C PHE A 477 -4.83 30.71 -0.07
N SER A 478 -4.19 31.82 -0.38
CA SER A 478 -3.97 32.26 -1.76
C SER A 478 -2.47 32.34 -2.04
N ASN A 479 -2.03 31.68 -3.12
CA ASN A 479 -0.71 31.87 -3.69
C ASN A 479 -0.86 32.56 -5.04
N THR A 480 -0.07 33.60 -5.28
CA THR A 480 -0.02 34.30 -6.56
C THR A 480 1.29 33.95 -7.26
N THR A 481 1.21 33.62 -8.54
CA THR A 481 2.37 33.46 -9.41
C THR A 481 2.26 34.47 -10.54
N GLU A 482 3.30 35.27 -10.74
CA GLU A 482 3.38 36.20 -11.87
C GLU A 482 4.13 35.53 -13.02
N VAL A 483 3.56 35.62 -14.22
CA VAL A 483 4.18 35.18 -15.47
C VAL A 483 4.20 36.39 -16.39
N SER A 484 5.27 36.57 -17.15
CA SER A 484 5.37 37.74 -18.01
C SER A 484 4.28 37.70 -19.09
N LYS A 485 3.76 38.88 -19.45
CA LYS A 485 2.75 39.00 -20.51
C LYS A 485 3.25 38.41 -21.84
N ILE A 486 4.53 38.57 -22.14
CA ILE A 486 5.18 38.07 -23.35
C ILE A 486 5.13 36.53 -23.37
N GLU A 487 5.52 35.87 -22.28
CA GLU A 487 5.50 34.39 -22.20
C GLU A 487 4.07 33.84 -22.32
N ILE A 488 3.06 34.51 -21.74
CA ILE A 488 1.65 34.11 -21.86
C ILE A 488 1.17 34.29 -23.31
N GLU A 489 1.51 35.40 -23.97
CA GLU A 489 1.12 35.66 -25.36
C GLU A 489 1.77 34.65 -26.33
N GLU A 490 3.04 34.32 -26.13
CA GLU A 490 3.75 33.29 -26.88
C GLU A 490 3.15 31.89 -26.64
N SER A 491 2.85 31.57 -25.38
CA SER A 491 2.20 30.30 -25.02
C SER A 491 0.79 30.20 -25.58
N CYS A 492 0.01 31.28 -25.56
CA CYS A 492 -1.33 31.35 -26.17
C CYS A 492 -1.25 31.13 -27.67
N LYS A 493 -0.27 31.74 -28.35
CA LYS A 493 -0.04 31.54 -29.78
C LYS A 493 0.30 30.08 -30.07
N SER A 494 1.24 29.50 -29.32
CA SER A 494 1.61 28.08 -29.41
C SER A 494 0.43 27.15 -29.15
N LEU A 495 -0.44 27.46 -28.19
CA LEU A 495 -1.63 26.65 -27.88
C LEU A 495 -2.65 26.66 -29.03
N ILE A 496 -2.75 27.76 -29.78
CA ILE A 496 -3.65 27.85 -30.94
C ILE A 496 -3.03 27.16 -32.17
N GLU A 497 -1.73 27.35 -32.39
CA GLU A 497 -1.03 26.87 -33.60
C GLU A 497 -0.57 25.41 -33.49
N ASN A 498 -0.10 24.99 -32.31
CA ASN A 498 0.42 23.66 -32.02
C ASN A 498 -0.08 23.12 -30.65
N PRO A 499 -1.40 22.94 -30.49
CA PRO A 499 -2.00 22.48 -29.23
C PRO A 499 -1.46 21.14 -28.72
N LEU A 500 -0.97 20.24 -29.57
CA LEU A 500 -0.48 18.92 -29.15
C LEU A 500 0.75 18.98 -28.22
N VAL A 501 1.61 20.01 -28.32
CA VAL A 501 2.76 20.18 -27.42
C VAL A 501 2.32 20.24 -25.96
N PHE A 502 1.16 20.83 -25.70
CA PHE A 502 0.57 20.89 -24.36
C PHE A 502 0.08 19.52 -23.91
N ALA A 503 -0.51 18.72 -24.80
CA ALA A 503 -0.88 17.34 -24.46
C ALA A 503 0.36 16.52 -24.05
N TYR A 504 1.46 16.59 -24.81
CA TYR A 504 2.71 15.90 -24.46
C TYR A 504 3.42 16.47 -23.22
N SER A 505 3.05 17.67 -22.79
CA SER A 505 3.53 18.30 -21.54
C SER A 505 2.61 18.02 -20.35
N SER A 506 1.56 17.22 -20.55
CA SER A 506 0.61 16.85 -19.50
C SER A 506 1.30 16.01 -18.41
N PRO A 507 0.93 16.17 -17.12
CA PRO A 507 1.51 15.42 -16.00
C PRO A 507 1.36 13.89 -16.07
N ILE A 508 0.55 13.40 -17.01
CA ILE A 508 0.30 11.98 -17.26
C ILE A 508 0.89 11.48 -18.58
N ALA A 509 1.52 12.37 -19.36
CA ALA A 509 2.04 12.01 -20.68
C ALA A 509 3.22 11.04 -20.56
N LYS A 510 3.94 11.04 -19.45
CA LYS A 510 5.11 10.19 -19.25
C LYS A 510 5.06 9.52 -17.88
N GLU A 511 5.51 8.28 -17.83
CA GLU A 511 5.60 7.51 -16.58
C GLU A 511 6.43 8.25 -15.51
N LYS A 512 7.51 8.92 -15.92
CA LYS A 512 8.34 9.73 -15.02
C LYS A 512 7.56 10.83 -14.30
N GLU A 513 6.62 11.48 -14.98
CA GLU A 513 5.79 12.53 -14.36
C GLU A 513 4.75 11.91 -13.41
N ILE A 514 4.20 10.75 -13.75
CA ILE A 514 3.33 9.97 -12.86
C ILE A 514 4.09 9.57 -11.58
N ILE A 515 5.31 9.04 -11.71
CA ILE A 515 6.18 8.70 -10.57
C ILE A 515 6.40 9.93 -9.69
N LYS A 516 6.63 11.11 -10.27
CA LYS A 516 6.82 12.35 -9.50
C LYS A 516 5.57 12.74 -8.71
N ILE A 517 4.38 12.57 -9.28
CA ILE A 517 3.11 12.78 -8.55
C ILE A 517 3.01 11.77 -7.41
N MET A 518 3.32 10.49 -7.67
CA MET A 518 3.28 9.44 -6.65
C MET A 518 4.28 9.67 -5.52
N GLN A 519 5.49 10.15 -5.81
CA GLN A 519 6.49 10.55 -4.82
C GLN A 519 5.97 11.69 -3.93
N ASN A 520 5.44 12.75 -4.54
CA ASN A 520 4.85 13.86 -3.78
C ASN A 520 3.68 13.38 -2.90
N THR A 521 2.84 12.47 -3.42
CA THR A 521 1.75 11.85 -2.65
C THR A 521 2.30 11.11 -1.43
N ALA A 522 3.35 10.30 -1.61
CA ALA A 522 3.99 9.54 -0.55
C ALA A 522 4.73 10.43 0.46
N GLU A 523 5.20 11.61 0.06
CA GLU A 523 5.82 12.60 0.96
C GLU A 523 4.79 13.39 1.77
N ASN A 524 3.52 13.41 1.36
CA ASN A 524 2.43 14.17 1.99
C ASN A 524 1.26 13.27 2.42
N PRO A 525 1.48 12.26 3.27
CA PRO A 525 0.48 11.24 3.57
C PRO A 525 -0.80 11.81 4.19
N PHE A 526 -0.70 12.83 5.05
CA PHE A 526 -1.86 13.48 5.67
C PHE A 526 -2.85 14.07 4.65
N THR A 527 -2.34 14.58 3.51
CA THR A 527 -3.17 15.13 2.44
C THR A 527 -3.97 14.07 1.69
N TYR A 528 -3.61 12.78 1.79
CA TYR A 528 -4.25 11.73 0.99
C TYR A 528 -4.83 10.58 1.81
N MET A 529 -4.50 10.50 3.11
CA MET A 529 -5.00 9.50 4.06
C MET A 529 -6.09 10.05 4.99
N CYS A 530 -6.20 11.38 5.15
CA CYS A 530 -7.28 11.98 5.92
C CYS A 530 -8.55 12.11 5.08
N SER A 531 -9.72 12.12 5.73
CA SER A 531 -11.02 12.35 5.10
C SER A 531 -11.11 13.78 4.56
N HIS A 532 -11.55 13.95 3.32
CA HIS A 532 -11.81 15.26 2.71
C HIS A 532 -13.31 15.49 2.52
N MET A 533 -13.77 16.69 2.88
CA MET A 533 -15.15 17.11 2.69
C MET A 533 -15.18 18.26 1.69
N GLU A 534 -15.82 18.07 0.54
CA GLU A 534 -16.06 19.12 -0.43
C GLU A 534 -17.35 19.87 -0.07
N ILE A 535 -17.25 21.19 0.10
CA ILE A 535 -18.37 22.07 0.48
C ILE A 535 -19.03 22.61 -0.79
N HIS A 536 -20.02 21.90 -1.33
CA HIS A 536 -20.80 22.38 -2.48
C HIS A 536 -22.05 23.14 -2.04
N LYS A 537 -22.53 24.05 -2.90
CA LYS A 537 -23.77 24.80 -2.65
C LYS A 537 -24.98 23.89 -2.43
N VAL A 538 -25.10 22.84 -3.24
CA VAL A 538 -26.25 21.93 -3.17
C VAL A 538 -26.20 21.07 -1.90
N PHE A 539 -25.04 20.51 -1.55
CA PHE A 539 -24.84 19.68 -0.36
C PHE A 539 -23.34 19.45 -0.07
N PRO A 540 -22.88 19.25 1.18
CA PRO A 540 -21.51 18.84 1.44
C PRO A 540 -21.35 17.36 1.09
N ILE A 541 -20.19 17.00 0.54
CA ILE A 541 -19.93 15.66 0.03
C ILE A 541 -18.55 15.22 0.51
N GLU A 542 -18.48 14.08 1.20
CA GLU A 542 -17.20 13.44 1.47
C GLU A 542 -16.60 12.93 0.15
N GLU A 543 -15.29 13.08 0.00
CA GLU A 543 -14.54 12.71 -1.20
C GLU A 543 -14.96 11.33 -1.71
N ILE A 544 -15.58 11.33 -2.90
CA ILE A 544 -16.16 10.13 -3.48
C ILE A 544 -15.02 9.21 -3.93
N PRO A 545 -15.04 7.91 -3.57
CA PRO A 545 -14.07 6.95 -4.06
C PRO A 545 -14.02 6.93 -5.59
N ILE A 546 -12.83 6.64 -6.15
CA ILE A 546 -12.66 6.53 -7.60
C ILE A 546 -13.62 5.47 -8.15
N ASN A 547 -14.48 5.86 -9.09
CA ASN A 547 -15.43 4.95 -9.70
C ASN A 547 -14.80 4.23 -10.89
N TYR A 548 -14.26 3.04 -10.63
CA TYR A 548 -13.65 2.18 -11.66
C TYR A 548 -14.68 1.50 -12.58
N HIS A 549 -15.89 1.23 -12.09
CA HIS A 549 -16.90 0.46 -12.84
C HIS A 549 -17.45 1.20 -14.05
N ARG A 550 -17.51 2.53 -13.99
CA ARG A 550 -18.04 3.36 -15.08
C ARG A 550 -16.95 3.95 -15.99
N HIS A 551 -15.68 3.81 -15.60
CA HIS A 551 -14.56 4.48 -16.25
C HIS A 551 -13.41 3.50 -16.49
N GLU A 552 -13.51 2.70 -17.57
CA GLU A 552 -12.53 1.65 -17.92
C GLU A 552 -11.10 2.18 -18.06
N ILE A 553 -10.93 3.43 -18.48
CA ILE A 553 -9.63 4.09 -18.59
C ILE A 553 -8.97 4.30 -17.22
N ASP A 554 -9.76 4.52 -16.16
CA ASP A 554 -9.22 4.58 -14.81
C ASP A 554 -8.73 3.21 -14.32
N ASN A 555 -9.25 2.09 -14.85
CA ASN A 555 -8.66 0.77 -14.60
C ASN A 555 -7.29 0.62 -15.25
N LEU A 556 -7.10 1.18 -16.45
CA LEU A 556 -5.78 1.19 -17.10
C LEU A 556 -4.79 2.07 -16.32
N LEU A 557 -5.24 3.23 -15.84
CA LEU A 557 -4.43 4.08 -14.97
C LEU A 557 -4.09 3.36 -13.66
N LYS A 558 -5.06 2.65 -13.07
CA LYS A 558 -4.83 1.82 -11.87
C LYS A 558 -3.78 0.75 -12.12
N GLN A 559 -3.89 0.01 -13.22
CA GLN A 559 -2.90 -0.99 -13.62
C GLN A 559 -1.50 -0.37 -13.76
N LEU A 560 -1.39 0.80 -14.38
CA LEU A 560 -0.11 1.50 -14.51
C LEU A 560 0.48 1.87 -13.15
N VAL A 561 -0.33 2.43 -12.25
CA VAL A 561 0.09 2.80 -10.89
C VAL A 561 0.52 1.57 -10.07
N GLU A 562 -0.22 0.46 -10.17
CA GLU A 562 0.11 -0.80 -9.50
C GLU A 562 1.43 -1.38 -10.00
N ASN A 563 1.67 -1.37 -11.31
CA ASN A 563 2.94 -1.80 -11.90
C ASN A 563 4.11 -0.93 -11.42
N ILE A 564 3.93 0.40 -11.39
CA ILE A 564 4.94 1.32 -10.85
C ILE A 564 5.21 1.01 -9.38
N LYS A 565 4.18 0.75 -8.57
CA LYS A 565 4.35 0.37 -7.16
C LYS A 565 5.13 -0.94 -7.02
N SER A 566 4.83 -1.96 -7.82
CA SER A 566 5.54 -3.24 -7.74
C SER A 566 7.00 -3.13 -8.16
N GLU A 567 7.30 -2.38 -9.23
CA GLU A 567 8.64 -2.30 -9.79
C GLU A 567 9.52 -1.23 -9.11
N LYS A 568 8.91 -0.16 -8.59
CA LYS A 568 9.59 1.06 -8.14
C LYS A 568 9.17 1.49 -6.73
N ALA A 569 8.71 0.55 -5.89
CA ALA A 569 8.35 0.79 -4.49
C ALA A 569 9.41 1.59 -3.73
N TYR A 570 10.70 1.30 -3.97
CA TYR A 570 11.83 1.97 -3.33
C TYR A 570 11.87 3.49 -3.55
N LYS A 571 11.14 4.04 -4.53
CA LYS A 571 11.05 5.48 -4.78
C LYS A 571 10.10 6.20 -3.82
N PHE A 572 9.20 5.48 -3.16
CA PHE A 572 8.13 6.08 -2.35
C PHE A 572 8.47 5.99 -0.86
N LEU A 573 8.43 7.15 -0.18
CA LEU A 573 8.78 7.24 1.24
C LEU A 573 7.77 6.48 2.13
N ASN A 574 6.48 6.61 1.81
CA ASN A 574 5.39 5.92 2.50
C ASN A 574 4.67 4.99 1.51
N ASN A 575 4.27 3.81 1.98
CA ASN A 575 3.46 2.88 1.19
C ASN A 575 1.99 3.34 1.20
N MET A 576 1.60 4.07 0.16
CA MET A 576 0.25 4.63 0.04
C MET A 576 -0.67 3.67 -0.74
N GLU A 577 -1.96 3.71 -0.42
CA GLU A 577 -2.98 3.00 -1.20
C GLU A 577 -3.00 3.45 -2.66
N THR A 578 -3.30 2.52 -3.58
CA THR A 578 -3.31 2.79 -5.03
C THR A 578 -4.28 3.93 -5.37
N ASP A 579 -5.45 3.96 -4.73
CA ASP A 579 -6.46 5.00 -4.94
C ASP A 579 -5.97 6.40 -4.53
N ALA A 580 -5.10 6.51 -3.54
CA ALA A 580 -4.53 7.80 -3.13
C ALA A 580 -3.70 8.43 -4.25
N HIS A 581 -2.89 7.61 -4.93
CA HIS A 581 -2.12 8.06 -6.09
C HIS A 581 -3.01 8.44 -7.27
N ILE A 582 -4.05 7.66 -7.54
CA ILE A 582 -4.98 7.95 -8.65
C ILE A 582 -5.74 9.27 -8.40
N ARG A 583 -6.16 9.52 -7.16
CA ARG A 583 -6.74 10.82 -6.76
C ARG A 583 -5.75 11.96 -6.99
N ALA A 584 -4.50 11.81 -6.55
CA ALA A 584 -3.46 12.81 -6.78
C ALA A 584 -3.23 13.12 -8.26
N ILE A 585 -3.25 12.09 -9.12
CA ILE A 585 -3.13 12.23 -10.58
C ILE A 585 -4.31 13.03 -11.14
N HIS A 586 -5.55 12.70 -10.78
CA HIS A 586 -6.74 13.45 -11.21
C HIS A 586 -6.70 14.91 -10.74
N THR A 587 -6.32 15.16 -9.49
CA THR A 587 -6.13 16.53 -8.97
C THR A 587 -5.09 17.29 -9.76
N ARG A 588 -3.94 16.68 -10.06
CA ARG A 588 -2.88 17.29 -10.86
C ARG A 588 -3.33 17.61 -12.29
N GLN A 589 -4.17 16.75 -12.88
CA GLN A 589 -4.77 17.00 -14.19
C GLN A 589 -5.78 18.15 -14.19
N LYS A 590 -6.61 18.28 -13.14
CA LYS A 590 -7.54 19.42 -12.98
C LYS A 590 -6.76 20.73 -12.90
N LEU A 591 -5.70 20.79 -12.10
CA LEU A 591 -4.81 21.95 -12.02
C LEU A 591 -4.13 22.26 -13.37
N TYR A 592 -3.75 21.22 -14.12
CA TYR A 592 -3.19 21.39 -15.46
C TYR A 592 -4.21 22.00 -16.43
N ALA A 593 -5.48 21.57 -16.36
CA ALA A 593 -6.55 22.17 -17.14
C ALA A 593 -6.76 23.66 -16.79
N GLU A 594 -6.76 24.01 -15.50
CA GLU A 594 -6.86 25.41 -15.07
C GLU A 594 -5.74 26.28 -15.66
N MET A 595 -4.51 25.76 -15.67
CA MET A 595 -3.38 26.42 -16.32
C MET A 595 -3.60 26.60 -17.82
N LEU A 596 -4.03 25.55 -18.54
CA LEU A 596 -4.32 25.62 -19.98
C LEU A 596 -5.42 26.64 -20.30
N ALA A 597 -6.50 26.63 -19.51
CA ALA A 597 -7.57 27.58 -19.64
C ALA A 597 -7.06 29.00 -19.39
N ALA A 598 -6.20 29.23 -18.39
CA ALA A 598 -5.61 30.54 -18.12
C ALA A 598 -4.70 31.02 -19.26
N THR A 599 -3.95 30.12 -19.91
CA THR A 599 -3.08 30.43 -21.06
C THR A 599 -3.86 30.92 -22.29
N LEU A 600 -5.09 30.48 -22.51
CA LEU A 600 -5.89 30.90 -23.66
C LEU A 600 -6.45 32.31 -23.50
N MET A 601 -5.66 33.32 -23.87
CA MET A 601 -6.03 34.75 -23.83
C MET A 601 -6.78 35.24 -25.08
N GLN A 602 -6.61 34.56 -26.21
CA GLN A 602 -7.25 34.91 -27.50
C GLN A 602 -8.45 33.99 -27.80
N GLU A 603 -9.47 34.03 -26.94
CA GLU A 603 -10.68 33.19 -27.05
C GLU A 603 -11.36 33.31 -28.42
N GLU A 604 -11.60 34.54 -28.88
CA GLU A 604 -12.26 34.81 -30.17
C GLU A 604 -11.51 34.20 -31.35
N LYS A 605 -10.18 34.30 -31.36
CA LYS A 605 -9.34 33.74 -32.42
C LYS A 605 -9.45 32.22 -32.48
N MET A 606 -9.40 31.54 -31.34
CA MET A 606 -9.58 30.09 -31.26
C MET A 606 -10.99 29.68 -31.68
N TYR A 607 -12.00 30.42 -31.22
CA TYR A 607 -13.39 30.18 -31.56
C TYR A 607 -13.64 30.28 -33.07
N ASN A 608 -13.15 31.34 -33.71
CA ASN A 608 -13.29 31.55 -35.15
C ASN A 608 -12.58 30.46 -35.95
N ARG A 609 -11.38 30.02 -35.53
CA ARG A 609 -10.67 28.88 -36.15
C ARG A 609 -11.49 27.58 -36.08
N ILE A 610 -12.20 27.34 -34.98
CA ILE A 610 -13.10 26.17 -34.84
C ILE A 610 -14.34 26.35 -35.70
N ALA A 611 -14.91 27.55 -35.74
CA ALA A 611 -16.09 27.89 -36.54
C ALA A 611 -15.84 27.72 -38.04
N GLU A 612 -14.66 28.11 -38.54
CA GLU A 612 -14.26 27.95 -39.95
C GLU A 612 -14.17 26.48 -40.38
N LYS A 613 -13.83 25.57 -39.46
CA LYS A 613 -13.77 24.12 -39.70
C LYS A 613 -15.09 23.40 -39.40
N SER A 614 -16.06 24.11 -38.80
CA SER A 614 -17.35 23.55 -38.42
C SER A 614 -18.29 23.50 -39.62
N GLU A 615 -19.02 22.39 -39.75
CA GLU A 615 -20.12 22.29 -40.73
C GLU A 615 -21.43 22.93 -40.23
N TYR A 616 -21.47 23.30 -38.95
CA TYR A 616 -22.60 23.97 -38.33
C TYR A 616 -22.38 25.47 -38.29
N THR A 617 -23.43 26.24 -38.56
CA THR A 617 -23.44 27.68 -38.28
C THR A 617 -23.48 27.91 -36.77
N LEU A 618 -22.40 28.47 -36.24
CA LEU A 618 -22.28 28.75 -34.81
C LEU A 618 -22.79 30.16 -34.48
N ILE A 619 -23.20 30.36 -33.24
CA ILE A 619 -23.53 31.69 -32.70
C ILE A 619 -22.26 32.56 -32.78
N MET A 620 -22.39 33.85 -33.05
CA MET A 620 -21.23 34.75 -33.03
C MET A 620 -20.59 34.77 -31.64
N TYR A 621 -19.27 34.85 -31.59
CA TYR A 621 -18.56 35.01 -30.31
C TYR A 621 -19.02 36.30 -29.60
N ASP A 622 -19.19 36.21 -28.29
CA ASP A 622 -19.52 37.33 -27.40
C ASP A 622 -18.71 37.17 -26.11
N GLU A 623 -18.09 38.25 -25.64
CA GLU A 623 -17.35 38.23 -24.37
C GLU A 623 -18.24 37.86 -23.18
N ASN A 624 -19.52 38.22 -23.23
CA ASN A 624 -20.56 37.81 -22.28
C ASN A 624 -21.07 36.41 -22.65
N LEU A 625 -20.23 35.41 -22.38
CA LEU A 625 -20.52 34.01 -22.67
C LEU A 625 -21.85 33.56 -22.06
N LYS A 626 -22.68 32.98 -22.92
CA LYS A 626 -23.93 32.27 -22.59
C LYS A 626 -23.70 30.76 -22.66
N LEU A 627 -24.52 29.98 -21.94
CA LEU A 627 -24.51 28.51 -21.98
C LEU A 627 -24.57 27.95 -23.41
N ALA A 628 -25.32 28.59 -24.30
CA ALA A 628 -25.40 28.22 -25.71
C ALA A 628 -24.03 28.16 -26.43
N HIS A 629 -23.06 28.99 -26.00
CA HIS A 629 -21.74 29.06 -26.64
C HIS A 629 -20.89 27.82 -26.41
N ILE A 630 -20.98 27.20 -25.22
CA ILE A 630 -20.29 25.94 -24.95
C ILE A 630 -21.07 24.74 -25.48
N THR A 631 -22.40 24.73 -25.35
CA THR A 631 -23.20 23.55 -25.73
C THR A 631 -23.18 23.28 -27.23
N GLN A 632 -23.06 24.31 -28.07
CA GLN A 632 -22.91 24.14 -29.52
C GLN A 632 -21.57 23.52 -29.93
N LEU A 633 -20.55 23.53 -29.06
CA LEU A 633 -19.26 22.91 -29.33
C LEU A 633 -19.29 21.39 -29.13
N PHE A 634 -20.22 20.84 -28.34
CA PHE A 634 -20.27 19.40 -28.08
C PHE A 634 -20.55 18.57 -29.34
N PRO A 635 -21.52 18.92 -30.22
CA PRO A 635 -21.69 18.24 -31.50
C PRO A 635 -20.44 18.28 -32.39
N ILE A 636 -19.69 19.39 -32.38
CA ILE A 636 -18.42 19.53 -33.12
C ILE A 636 -17.40 18.55 -32.55
N LEU A 637 -17.18 18.57 -31.24
CA LEU A 637 -16.27 17.65 -30.54
C LEU A 637 -16.60 16.18 -30.86
N GLU A 638 -17.86 15.80 -30.71
CA GLU A 638 -18.32 14.44 -30.97
C GLU A 638 -18.07 14.03 -32.43
N LYS A 639 -18.26 14.95 -33.38
CA LYS A 639 -17.98 14.69 -34.80
C LYS A 639 -16.50 14.55 -35.09
N VAL A 640 -15.64 15.38 -34.50
CA VAL A 640 -14.18 15.28 -34.67
C VAL A 640 -13.67 13.95 -34.12
N ILE A 641 -14.15 13.51 -32.95
CA ILE A 641 -13.81 12.19 -32.38
C ILE A 641 -14.21 11.05 -33.35
N ARG A 642 -15.40 11.12 -33.94
CA ARG A 642 -15.86 10.12 -34.92
C ARG A 642 -15.00 10.13 -36.19
N LYS A 643 -14.68 11.31 -36.71
CA LYS A 643 -13.84 11.45 -37.92
C LYS A 643 -12.46 10.86 -37.66
N LEU A 644 -11.85 11.20 -36.52
CA LEU A 644 -10.60 10.60 -36.06
C LEU A 644 -10.69 9.07 -36.05
N ALA A 645 -11.69 8.52 -35.36
CA ALA A 645 -11.88 7.07 -35.26
C ALA A 645 -11.98 6.39 -36.64
N ILE A 646 -12.76 6.95 -37.56
CA ILE A 646 -12.88 6.43 -38.92
C ILE A 646 -11.52 6.43 -39.63
N THR A 647 -10.78 7.53 -39.56
CA THR A 647 -9.47 7.66 -40.20
C THR A 647 -8.50 6.59 -39.69
N ILE A 648 -8.47 6.33 -38.38
CA ILE A 648 -7.60 5.30 -37.80
C ILE A 648 -8.22 3.89 -37.75
N GLY A 649 -9.31 3.64 -38.47
CA GLY A 649 -9.88 2.30 -38.65
C GLY A 649 -10.81 1.78 -37.55
N TYR A 650 -11.29 2.62 -36.63
CA TYR A 650 -12.23 2.25 -35.57
C TYR A 650 -13.69 2.49 -36.00
N VAL A 651 -14.57 1.54 -35.69
CA VAL A 651 -15.98 1.59 -36.09
C VAL A 651 -16.76 2.56 -35.19
N PRO A 652 -17.34 3.66 -35.73
CA PRO A 652 -18.06 4.67 -34.92
C PRO A 652 -19.51 4.26 -34.61
N PHE A 653 -19.96 3.10 -35.08
CA PHE A 653 -21.33 2.58 -34.96
C PHE A 653 -21.41 1.45 -33.95
N LYS A 654 -22.56 1.29 -33.31
CA LYS A 654 -22.85 0.16 -32.42
C LYS A 654 -22.92 -1.12 -33.23
N GLU A 655 -22.30 -2.18 -32.71
CA GLU A 655 -22.12 -3.46 -33.41
C GLU A 655 -23.11 -4.55 -32.95
N ASN A 656 -24.07 -4.19 -32.10
CA ASN A 656 -25.13 -5.12 -31.67
C ASN A 656 -26.32 -5.09 -32.65
N LYS A 657 -26.97 -6.25 -32.86
CA LYS A 657 -28.07 -6.41 -33.84
C LYS A 657 -29.26 -5.48 -33.58
N SER A 658 -29.53 -5.10 -32.33
CA SER A 658 -30.67 -4.25 -31.94
C SER A 658 -30.45 -2.76 -32.20
N GLU A 659 -29.20 -2.31 -32.29
CA GLU A 659 -28.83 -0.90 -32.42
C GLU A 659 -27.81 -0.64 -33.54
N PHE A 660 -27.66 -1.61 -34.43
CA PHE A 660 -26.72 -1.56 -35.55
C PHE A 660 -26.87 -0.26 -36.35
N MET A 661 -25.74 0.34 -36.73
CA MET A 661 -25.65 1.65 -37.41
C MET A 661 -26.10 2.87 -36.60
N LYS A 662 -26.57 2.72 -35.35
CA LYS A 662 -26.60 3.86 -34.43
C LYS A 662 -25.18 4.19 -34.02
N TYR A 663 -24.90 5.47 -33.89
CA TYR A 663 -23.62 5.96 -33.42
C TYR A 663 -23.27 5.45 -32.01
N LYS A 664 -22.02 5.01 -31.80
CA LYS A 664 -21.43 4.84 -30.46
C LYS A 664 -21.34 6.21 -29.78
N ASP A 665 -21.40 6.22 -28.45
CA ASP A 665 -21.08 7.41 -27.66
C ASP A 665 -19.60 7.76 -27.86
N SER A 666 -19.30 9.05 -27.99
CA SER A 666 -17.93 9.52 -28.24
C SER A 666 -16.96 9.14 -27.12
N SER A 667 -17.45 9.04 -25.88
CA SER A 667 -16.66 8.50 -24.77
C SER A 667 -16.25 7.05 -25.02
N SER A 668 -17.15 6.20 -25.49
CA SER A 668 -16.86 4.79 -25.81
C SER A 668 -15.84 4.65 -26.93
N ILE A 669 -15.92 5.49 -27.97
CA ILE A 669 -14.93 5.54 -29.06
C ILE A 669 -13.54 5.88 -28.52
N LEU A 670 -13.43 6.94 -27.70
CA LEU A 670 -12.15 7.29 -27.06
C LEU A 670 -11.63 6.16 -26.17
N ARG A 671 -12.50 5.49 -25.41
CA ARG A 671 -12.10 4.37 -24.55
C ARG A 671 -11.50 3.23 -25.35
N GLU A 672 -12.10 2.86 -26.48
CA GLU A 672 -11.63 1.81 -27.38
C GLU A 672 -10.22 2.12 -27.88
N ILE A 673 -10.02 3.31 -28.47
CA ILE A 673 -8.73 3.76 -29.01
C ILE A 673 -7.63 3.79 -27.94
N ILE A 674 -7.92 4.40 -26.78
CA ILE A 674 -6.95 4.52 -25.69
C ILE A 674 -6.58 3.14 -25.14
N SER A 675 -7.57 2.25 -25.00
CA SER A 675 -7.34 0.90 -24.46
C SER A 675 -6.48 0.06 -25.39
N ASP A 676 -6.75 0.10 -26.69
CA ASP A 676 -5.98 -0.66 -27.67
C ASP A 676 -4.52 -0.19 -27.71
N ILE A 677 -4.30 1.12 -27.73
CA ILE A 677 -2.95 1.69 -27.72
C ILE A 677 -2.22 1.33 -26.41
N PHE A 678 -2.88 1.49 -25.26
CA PHE A 678 -2.31 1.12 -23.96
C PHE A 678 -2.02 -0.39 -23.88
N SER A 679 -2.84 -1.24 -24.49
CA SER A 679 -2.63 -2.70 -24.47
C SER A 679 -1.28 -3.09 -25.10
N VAL A 680 -0.85 -2.33 -26.11
CA VAL A 680 0.42 -2.52 -26.85
C VAL A 680 1.58 -1.78 -26.18
N SER A 681 1.43 -0.50 -25.87
CA SER A 681 2.51 0.34 -25.34
C SER A 681 2.73 0.23 -23.84
N LYS A 682 1.73 -0.26 -23.10
CA LYS A 682 1.63 -0.18 -21.63
C LYS A 682 1.79 1.25 -21.08
N SER A 683 1.50 2.26 -21.89
CA SER A 683 1.74 3.67 -21.59
C SER A 683 0.77 4.60 -22.33
N PHE A 684 0.44 5.74 -21.72
CA PHE A 684 -0.37 6.79 -22.34
C PHE A 684 0.44 7.79 -23.18
N GLU A 685 1.77 7.60 -23.30
CA GLU A 685 2.68 8.56 -23.94
C GLU A 685 2.38 8.86 -25.41
N ASN A 686 1.76 7.92 -26.11
CA ASN A 686 1.40 8.09 -27.53
C ASN A 686 0.06 8.79 -27.74
N VAL A 687 -0.78 8.88 -26.70
CA VAL A 687 -2.15 9.43 -26.77
C VAL A 687 -2.52 10.35 -25.59
N PRO A 688 -1.63 11.25 -25.15
CA PRO A 688 -1.96 12.12 -24.02
C PRO A 688 -3.11 13.08 -24.36
N ASP A 689 -3.27 13.46 -25.64
CA ASP A 689 -4.35 14.31 -26.14
C ASP A 689 -5.71 13.62 -26.06
N LEU A 690 -5.80 12.34 -26.45
CA LEU A 690 -7.03 11.56 -26.36
C LEU A 690 -7.40 11.27 -24.91
N PHE A 691 -6.40 10.98 -24.06
CA PHE A 691 -6.61 10.79 -22.64
C PHE A 691 -7.12 12.06 -21.97
N MET A 692 -6.56 13.23 -22.31
CA MET A 692 -7.07 14.52 -21.85
C MET A 692 -8.48 14.79 -22.36
N ALA A 693 -8.78 14.51 -23.63
CA ALA A 693 -10.13 14.63 -24.18
C ALA A 693 -11.13 13.77 -23.39
N TYR A 694 -10.77 12.52 -23.07
CA TYR A 694 -11.58 11.64 -22.24
C TYR A 694 -11.78 12.21 -20.83
N ASN A 695 -10.69 12.55 -20.14
CA ASN A 695 -10.77 13.00 -18.75
C ASN A 695 -11.48 14.35 -18.58
N PHE A 696 -11.19 15.31 -19.45
CA PHE A 696 -11.77 16.64 -19.30
C PHE A 696 -13.23 16.68 -19.74
N MET A 697 -13.60 15.92 -20.77
CA MET A 697 -14.95 16.02 -21.33
C MET A 697 -15.92 14.98 -20.77
N TYR A 698 -15.46 13.76 -20.43
CA TYR A 698 -16.35 12.62 -20.19
C TYR A 698 -16.12 11.81 -18.90
N ASN A 699 -14.95 11.93 -18.25
CA ASN A 699 -14.64 11.14 -17.05
C ASN A 699 -15.23 11.79 -15.79
N GLY A 700 -16.10 11.06 -15.08
CA GLY A 700 -16.73 11.48 -13.83
C GLY A 700 -15.76 11.59 -12.65
N ASN A 701 -14.61 10.92 -12.70
CA ASN A 701 -13.54 11.07 -11.71
C ASN A 701 -12.71 12.37 -11.93
N SER A 702 -12.88 13.04 -13.07
CA SER A 702 -12.12 14.24 -13.46
C SER A 702 -13.04 15.46 -13.64
N LEU A 703 -13.02 16.18 -14.78
CA LEU A 703 -13.82 17.40 -14.98
C LEU A 703 -15.22 17.14 -15.53
N ASN A 704 -15.40 16.09 -16.35
CA ASN A 704 -16.70 15.68 -16.91
C ASN A 704 -17.51 16.83 -17.56
N ILE A 705 -16.84 17.80 -18.22
CA ILE A 705 -17.44 19.08 -18.65
C ILE A 705 -18.73 18.88 -19.44
N ARG A 706 -18.75 17.91 -20.36
CA ARG A 706 -19.89 17.69 -21.25
C ARG A 706 -21.13 17.25 -20.47
N ASN A 707 -21.01 16.28 -19.57
CA ASN A 707 -22.16 15.76 -18.84
C ASN A 707 -22.60 16.71 -17.71
N GLU A 708 -21.67 17.36 -17.01
CA GLU A 708 -22.03 18.36 -15.99
C GLU A 708 -22.78 19.54 -16.59
N CYS A 709 -22.38 19.99 -17.78
CA CYS A 709 -23.04 21.07 -18.51
C CYS A 709 -24.43 20.65 -19.04
N ILE A 710 -24.54 19.51 -19.74
CA ILE A 710 -25.81 19.05 -20.33
C ILE A 710 -26.86 18.73 -19.27
N HIS A 711 -26.45 18.19 -18.12
CA HIS A 711 -27.37 17.87 -17.02
C HIS A 711 -27.66 19.06 -16.10
N GLY A 712 -27.17 20.27 -16.42
CA GLY A 712 -27.47 21.47 -15.64
C GLY A 712 -26.86 21.46 -14.24
N ARG A 713 -25.70 20.83 -14.06
CA ARG A 713 -25.03 20.70 -12.75
C ARG A 713 -23.88 21.71 -12.58
N ASN A 714 -22.99 21.84 -13.56
CA ASN A 714 -21.84 22.76 -13.50
C ASN A 714 -21.57 23.41 -14.87
N TYR A 715 -20.64 24.37 -14.92
CA TYR A 715 -20.22 25.12 -16.11
C TYR A 715 -21.35 25.95 -16.76
N LEU A 716 -22.27 26.45 -15.93
CA LEU A 716 -23.50 27.11 -16.39
C LEU A 716 -23.40 28.64 -16.51
N SER A 717 -22.53 29.28 -15.72
CA SER A 717 -22.36 30.74 -15.71
C SER A 717 -21.00 31.18 -15.17
N GLY A 718 -20.62 32.43 -15.42
CA GLY A 718 -19.46 33.07 -14.80
C GLY A 718 -18.13 32.40 -15.14
N ARG A 719 -17.23 32.29 -14.13
CA ARG A 719 -15.88 31.73 -14.30
C ARG A 719 -15.90 30.26 -14.72
N SER A 720 -16.81 29.44 -14.17
CA SER A 720 -16.88 28.03 -14.53
C SER A 720 -17.34 27.84 -15.98
N LEU A 721 -18.35 28.59 -16.45
CA LEU A 721 -18.74 28.57 -17.86
C LEU A 721 -17.58 28.94 -18.79
N ARG A 722 -16.85 30.03 -18.50
CA ARG A 722 -15.70 30.44 -19.30
C ARG A 722 -14.59 29.37 -19.28
N PHE A 723 -14.30 28.76 -18.12
CA PHE A 723 -13.35 27.65 -18.02
C PHE A 723 -13.77 26.46 -18.90
N GLY A 724 -15.02 25.99 -18.78
CA GLY A 724 -15.53 24.87 -19.59
C GLY A 724 -15.48 25.18 -21.08
N PHE A 725 -15.81 26.41 -21.47
CA PHE A 725 -15.74 26.88 -22.86
C PHE A 725 -14.31 26.84 -23.41
N ARG A 726 -13.33 27.39 -22.67
CA ARG A 726 -11.91 27.38 -23.06
C ARG A 726 -11.38 25.96 -23.22
N ILE A 727 -11.62 25.09 -22.23
CA ILE A 727 -11.15 23.69 -22.30
C ILE A 727 -11.77 22.95 -23.47
N THR A 728 -13.08 23.12 -23.71
CA THR A 728 -13.76 22.48 -24.84
C THR A 728 -13.13 22.90 -26.17
N MET A 729 -12.84 24.20 -26.35
CA MET A 729 -12.16 24.69 -27.57
C MET A 729 -10.74 24.12 -27.71
N ILE A 730 -9.97 24.07 -26.61
CA ILE A 730 -8.61 23.51 -26.62
C ILE A 730 -8.62 22.05 -27.05
N ILE A 731 -9.52 21.23 -26.48
CA ILE A 731 -9.64 19.82 -26.85
C ILE A 731 -10.04 19.67 -28.32
N ILE A 732 -11.00 20.45 -28.82
CA ILE A 732 -11.38 20.42 -30.24
C ILE A 732 -10.17 20.76 -31.12
N ASN A 733 -9.41 21.81 -30.78
CA ASN A 733 -8.24 22.21 -31.56
C ASN A 733 -7.12 21.15 -31.53
N MET A 734 -6.89 20.49 -30.39
CA MET A 734 -5.97 19.34 -30.27
C MET A 734 -6.36 18.22 -31.22
N LEU A 735 -7.64 17.83 -31.22
CA LEU A 735 -8.12 16.73 -32.06
C LEU A 735 -8.12 17.08 -33.55
N TYR A 736 -8.39 18.34 -33.93
CA TYR A 736 -8.22 18.78 -35.31
C TYR A 736 -6.76 18.67 -35.77
N GLN A 737 -5.81 19.11 -34.94
CA GLN A 737 -4.39 19.01 -35.30
C GLN A 737 -3.93 17.55 -35.40
N ARG A 738 -4.39 16.68 -34.48
CA ARG A 738 -4.12 15.24 -34.53
C ARG A 738 -4.58 14.63 -35.86
N LEU A 739 -5.80 14.98 -36.27
CA LEU A 739 -6.39 14.51 -37.52
C LEU A 739 -5.61 15.00 -38.74
N GLU A 740 -5.23 16.27 -38.78
CA GLU A 740 -4.42 16.85 -39.88
C GLU A 740 -3.08 16.12 -40.04
N ILE A 741 -2.42 15.77 -38.92
CA ILE A 741 -1.16 15.02 -38.95
C ILE A 741 -1.36 13.60 -39.52
N ILE A 742 -2.44 12.92 -39.11
CA ILE A 742 -2.74 11.56 -39.61
C ILE A 742 -3.06 11.61 -41.10
N GLU A 743 -3.93 12.53 -41.53
CA GLU A 743 -4.31 12.71 -42.94
C GLU A 743 -3.10 13.10 -43.82
N ALA A 744 -2.13 13.85 -43.29
CA ALA A 744 -0.89 14.17 -44.01
C ALA A 744 0.02 12.94 -44.17
N ASN A 745 0.21 12.17 -43.10
CA ASN A 745 1.04 10.97 -43.12
C ASN A 745 0.45 9.87 -44.03
N GLU A 746 -0.88 9.72 -44.07
CA GLU A 746 -1.53 8.78 -44.99
C GLU A 746 -1.22 9.14 -46.45
N LYS A 747 -1.30 10.42 -46.82
CA LYS A 747 -0.97 10.87 -48.19
C LYS A 747 0.48 10.56 -48.57
N GLU A 748 1.43 10.81 -47.67
CA GLU A 748 2.84 10.48 -47.90
C GLU A 748 3.07 8.97 -48.09
N VAL A 749 2.36 8.12 -47.34
CA VAL A 749 2.46 6.65 -47.51
C VAL A 749 1.87 6.21 -48.85
N TYR A 750 0.74 6.77 -49.29
CA TYR A 750 0.17 6.45 -50.60
C TYR A 750 1.05 6.92 -51.77
N GLU A 751 1.66 8.10 -51.68
CA GLU A 751 2.57 8.62 -52.73
C GLU A 751 3.87 7.80 -52.86
N ASN A 752 4.38 7.23 -51.76
CA ASN A 752 5.55 6.35 -51.78
C ASN A 752 5.24 4.92 -52.27
N VAL A 753 3.98 4.46 -52.21
CA VAL A 753 3.56 3.14 -52.71
C VAL A 753 3.20 3.19 -54.21
N GLU A 754 2.86 4.35 -54.76
CA GLU A 754 2.64 4.54 -56.22
C GLU A 754 3.96 4.77 -57.01
N THR A 755 5.10 4.86 -56.32
CA THR A 755 6.43 5.11 -56.93
C THR A 755 7.39 3.92 -56.89
N ASP A 756 6.95 2.78 -56.35
CA ASP A 756 7.56 1.44 -56.47
C ASP A 756 6.68 0.53 -57.35
#